data_AF-V4R4R1-F1
#
_entry.id   AF-V4R4R1-F1
#
_cell.length_a   1.000
_cell.length_b   1.000
_cell.length_c   1.000
_cell.angle_alpha   90.00
_cell.angle_beta   90.00
_cell.angle_gamma   90.00
#
_symmetry.space_group_name_H-M   'P 1'
#
loop_
_entity.id
_entity.type
_entity.pdbx_description
1 polymer ?
#
loop_
_entity_poly.entity_id
_entity_poly.type
_entity_poly.pdbx_seq_one_letter_code
_entity_poly.pdbx_strand_id
1 'polypeptide(L)'
;MTRLPLLALTLALIAAPAAAETVAPVADQGWWAFAPPEDSFDPASKLDLRSLNEAYAGEHGFIRLSDDGESFVRADGQTIRFWGGTVSAEGSHDDIDRMARFLAKRGVNMVRWHGDLAPTDRRDSNITDINEKALDQLFYLIAAMKKEGIYVTVSPYWAFFDRMHDDNGARTQPNWPLPRNPKADSTTGLLFYDPLMIEAYRSWMDALFLRENPYTGKALREEPAVAIFQIQNEDSLLFWTFNQIQGADRDQLEHEFGDWLKQKYASLETAKAAWDGAEAGGAPNPDRADKGMMALPNIYELTQAQPEGGLGRRYADTTQFLTHTMYRFNRGMQHWLRYELAVTSLINAGNWRTASMERLNDAERYSYTSTDVIAVNRYVTGRHESDTAGWAIKTGDRYTDVSTLTDPGSFPLAVKQPTGHPMMVTESLWVPPTAYESEAPFLISAMQSLGGVDAYYWFHLGGKGSWDQPRSANGYLPSIGKWIANSPMTLGQFPAAALIYRQGYIDPAPAAVVEHRTLDELWRRDIPLIAEEGGFDPNRDGAPYTRGGAGTVSPLAYLTGPVKVTYDSAAADEVADLARQIDASKTTVTSQGGALTWNYGDGIAWLDTPKAQGVTGFLKKRGHFNLSDVEIAAGNRYGTILVVSLDGQPLRDSRKVLVQVGTQARPTGWADTDATWTDADGKTVTGRQITNHGGAPWLVAESQFGIRLSNRGLKRATLLDANGMATGTVDVTTAANGALVTLPVTTMYMILEP
;
A
#
# COMPACT_ATOMS: atom_id res chain seq x y z
N MET A 1 -7.36 -8.96 39.55
CA MET A 1 -7.56 -10.30 38.96
C MET A 1 -6.71 -10.39 37.71
N THR A 2 -5.66 -11.17 37.83
CA THR A 2 -4.56 -11.42 36.90
C THR A 2 -5.04 -12.11 35.63
N ARG A 3 -4.79 -11.51 34.46
CA ARG A 3 -4.83 -12.20 33.17
C ARG A 3 -3.40 -12.28 32.65
N LEU A 4 -2.84 -13.49 32.68
CA LEU A 4 -1.65 -13.86 31.90
C LEU A 4 -2.03 -13.92 30.41
N PRO A 5 -1.09 -13.59 29.50
CA PRO A 5 -0.97 -14.32 28.26
C PRO A 5 0.43 -14.93 28.10
N LEU A 6 0.41 -16.14 27.55
CA LEU A 6 1.51 -17.08 27.33
C LEU A 6 2.04 -16.93 25.89
N LEU A 7 3.37 -17.02 25.76
CA LEU A 7 4.18 -17.65 24.70
C LEU A 7 3.69 -17.61 23.23
N ALA A 8 4.51 -17.03 22.34
CA ALA A 8 4.60 -17.42 20.93
C ALA A 8 6.07 -17.60 20.57
N LEU A 9 6.53 -18.85 20.58
CA LEU A 9 7.87 -19.27 20.24
C LEU A 9 7.94 -19.75 18.80
N THR A 10 8.82 -19.15 18.01
CA THR A 10 9.30 -19.63 16.73
C THR A 10 10.21 -20.84 16.93
N LEU A 11 9.65 -22.05 16.78
CA LEU A 11 10.42 -23.27 16.57
C LEU A 11 9.97 -23.92 15.26
N ALA A 12 10.57 -23.50 14.14
CA ALA A 12 10.48 -24.20 12.88
C ALA A 12 11.42 -25.42 12.91
N LEU A 13 11.01 -26.48 13.62
CA LEU A 13 11.61 -27.79 13.45
C LEU A 13 10.99 -28.48 12.23
N ILE A 14 11.85 -29.04 11.39
CA ILE A 14 11.53 -29.78 10.17
C ILE A 14 10.65 -30.98 10.55
N ALA A 15 9.33 -30.79 10.51
CA ALA A 15 8.36 -31.87 10.39
C ALA A 15 7.94 -31.89 8.92
N ALA A 16 8.18 -33.02 8.25
CA ALA A 16 7.59 -33.27 6.94
C ALA A 16 6.08 -32.95 7.02
N PRO A 17 5.51 -32.22 6.05
CA PRO A 17 4.09 -31.95 6.05
C PRO A 17 3.37 -33.29 6.12
N ALA A 18 2.64 -33.55 7.21
CA ALA A 18 1.57 -34.53 7.15
C ALA A 18 0.71 -34.07 5.98
N ALA A 19 0.67 -34.89 4.91
CA ALA A 19 -0.16 -34.60 3.75
C ALA A 19 -1.56 -34.28 4.28
N ALA A 20 -1.96 -33.01 4.20
CA ALA A 20 -3.33 -32.65 4.44
C ALA A 20 -4.13 -33.53 3.49
N GLU A 21 -5.02 -34.38 4.04
CA GLU A 21 -5.94 -35.13 3.22
C GLU A 21 -6.59 -34.13 2.28
N THR A 22 -6.36 -34.30 0.98
CA THR A 22 -6.99 -33.52 -0.07
C THR A 22 -8.48 -33.79 0.04
N VAL A 23 -9.20 -32.93 0.77
CA VAL A 23 -10.65 -32.90 0.74
C VAL A 23 -11.01 -32.62 -0.72
N ALA A 24 -11.61 -33.61 -1.38
CA ALA A 24 -12.07 -33.44 -2.74
C ALA A 24 -13.04 -32.24 -2.76
N PRO A 25 -12.77 -31.20 -3.58
CA PRO A 25 -13.63 -30.03 -3.58
C PRO A 25 -15.02 -30.42 -4.06
N VAL A 26 -16.02 -30.30 -3.18
CA VAL A 26 -17.41 -30.36 -3.60
C VAL A 26 -17.78 -28.95 -4.06
N ALA A 27 -17.83 -28.75 -5.38
CA ALA A 27 -18.47 -27.61 -5.97
C ALA A 27 -19.96 -27.66 -5.61
N ASP A 28 -20.42 -26.78 -4.74
CA ASP A 28 -21.85 -26.52 -4.53
C ASP A 28 -22.42 -25.74 -5.74
N GLN A 29 -23.74 -25.70 -5.88
CA GLN A 29 -24.38 -24.91 -6.95
C GLN A 29 -23.93 -23.43 -6.87
N GLY A 30 -23.16 -22.97 -7.85
CA GLY A 30 -22.71 -21.58 -7.95
C GLY A 30 -21.25 -21.30 -7.58
N TRP A 31 -20.43 -22.31 -7.25
CA TRP A 31 -19.01 -22.15 -6.92
C TRP A 31 -18.13 -23.23 -7.57
N TRP A 32 -16.88 -22.90 -7.88
CA TRP A 32 -15.87 -23.85 -8.37
C TRP A 32 -14.58 -23.74 -7.57
N ALA A 33 -13.83 -24.84 -7.45
CA ALA A 33 -12.61 -24.87 -6.66
C ALA A 33 -11.40 -24.34 -7.42
N PHE A 34 -10.69 -23.41 -6.80
CA PHE A 34 -9.45 -22.85 -7.32
C PHE A 34 -8.27 -23.66 -6.80
N ALA A 35 -7.92 -24.69 -7.57
CA ALA A 35 -6.80 -25.58 -7.31
C ALA A 35 -5.91 -25.66 -8.57
N PRO A 36 -5.27 -24.56 -8.99
CA PRO A 36 -4.36 -24.61 -10.13
C PRO A 36 -3.17 -25.51 -9.80
N PRO A 37 -2.62 -26.23 -10.81
CA PRO A 37 -1.35 -26.91 -10.62
C PRO A 37 -0.24 -25.89 -10.35
N GLU A 38 0.89 -26.36 -9.85
CA GLU A 38 2.09 -25.55 -9.77
C GLU A 38 2.47 -25.03 -11.17
N ASP A 39 2.86 -23.76 -11.27
CA ASP A 39 3.24 -23.15 -12.54
C ASP A 39 4.61 -23.69 -12.97
N SER A 40 4.64 -24.44 -14.08
CA SER A 40 5.87 -24.95 -14.69
C SER A 40 6.59 -23.90 -15.53
N PHE A 41 5.99 -22.72 -15.71
CA PHE A 41 6.45 -21.65 -16.61
C PHE A 41 6.62 -22.13 -18.07
N ASP A 42 5.75 -23.05 -18.49
CA ASP A 42 5.78 -23.63 -19.83
C ASP A 42 5.67 -22.53 -20.91
N PRO A 43 6.58 -22.50 -21.91
CA PRO A 43 6.55 -21.52 -23.00
C PRO A 43 5.29 -21.61 -23.87
N ALA A 44 4.50 -22.68 -23.79
CA ALA A 44 3.19 -22.80 -24.43
C ALA A 44 2.09 -21.98 -23.73
N SER A 45 2.37 -21.39 -22.56
CA SER A 45 1.44 -20.47 -21.89
C SER A 45 1.05 -19.33 -22.83
N LYS A 46 -0.26 -19.10 -22.97
CA LYS A 46 -0.80 -18.04 -23.82
C LYS A 46 -0.81 -16.67 -23.14
N LEU A 47 -0.67 -16.67 -21.81
CA LEU A 47 -0.65 -15.47 -20.97
C LEU A 47 0.59 -15.49 -20.07
N ASP A 48 1.63 -14.82 -20.56
CA ASP A 48 2.87 -14.59 -19.83
C ASP A 48 3.36 -13.17 -20.09
N LEU A 49 3.31 -12.35 -19.04
CA LEU A 49 3.63 -10.93 -19.12
C LEU A 49 5.09 -10.60 -18.78
N ARG A 50 5.95 -11.61 -18.60
CA ARG A 50 7.38 -11.36 -18.29
C ARG A 50 8.06 -10.49 -19.34
N SER A 51 7.61 -10.57 -20.59
CA SER A 51 8.13 -9.77 -21.71
C SER A 51 7.84 -8.26 -21.59
N LEU A 52 6.93 -7.85 -20.69
CA LEU A 52 6.72 -6.43 -20.37
C LEU A 52 7.87 -5.85 -19.53
N ASN A 53 8.64 -6.70 -18.85
CA ASN A 53 9.80 -6.30 -18.07
C ASN A 53 11.03 -6.22 -18.98
N GLU A 54 12.02 -5.44 -18.55
CA GLU A 54 13.37 -5.44 -19.14
C GLU A 54 13.97 -6.86 -19.17
N ALA A 55 15.03 -7.06 -19.96
CA ALA A 55 15.75 -8.33 -19.96
C ALA A 55 16.30 -8.66 -18.57
N TYR A 56 16.70 -7.64 -17.82
CA TYR A 56 16.98 -7.69 -16.38
C TYR A 56 16.74 -6.30 -15.80
N ALA A 57 16.48 -6.20 -14.50
CA ALA A 57 16.17 -4.92 -13.88
C ALA A 57 17.39 -4.00 -13.92
N GLY A 58 17.20 -2.79 -14.46
CA GLY A 58 18.29 -1.83 -14.61
C GLY A 58 19.14 -2.06 -15.85
N GLU A 59 18.57 -2.68 -16.88
CA GLU A 59 19.18 -2.88 -18.21
C GLU A 59 19.74 -1.57 -18.77
N HIS A 60 19.00 -0.48 -18.59
CA HIS A 60 19.39 0.84 -19.06
C HIS A 60 20.15 1.67 -18.02
N GLY A 61 20.27 1.19 -16.77
CA GLY A 61 20.82 1.93 -15.63
C GLY A 61 19.78 2.23 -14.55
N PHE A 62 20.15 3.10 -13.59
CA PHE A 62 19.28 3.47 -12.47
C PHE A 62 18.01 4.18 -12.95
N ILE A 63 16.90 3.93 -12.24
CA ILE A 63 15.67 4.69 -12.39
C ILE A 63 15.92 6.15 -11.98
N ARG A 64 15.29 7.07 -12.71
CA ARG A 64 15.39 8.52 -12.50
C ARG A 64 13.99 9.13 -12.39
N LEU A 65 13.95 10.37 -11.94
CA LEU A 65 12.75 11.18 -12.05
C LEU A 65 12.60 11.72 -13.48
N SER A 66 11.37 11.96 -13.92
CA SER A 66 11.07 12.76 -15.12
C SER A 66 11.59 14.19 -14.98
N ASP A 67 11.61 14.94 -16.08
CA ASP A 67 12.12 16.33 -16.10
C ASP A 67 11.37 17.27 -15.14
N ASP A 68 10.08 17.03 -14.91
CA ASP A 68 9.25 17.76 -13.94
C ASP A 68 9.37 17.23 -12.50
N GLY A 69 10.06 16.11 -12.30
CA GLY A 69 10.21 15.45 -11.00
C GLY A 69 9.02 14.61 -10.57
N GLU A 70 7.93 14.53 -11.33
CA GLU A 70 6.64 14.01 -10.85
C GLU A 70 6.37 12.54 -11.22
N SER A 71 7.27 11.88 -11.94
CA SER A 71 7.10 10.48 -12.35
C SER A 71 8.44 9.77 -12.52
N PHE A 72 8.41 8.48 -12.82
CA PHE A 72 9.62 7.67 -13.04
C PHE A 72 9.95 7.48 -14.52
N VAL A 73 11.24 7.59 -14.84
CA VAL A 73 11.80 7.23 -16.14
C VAL A 73 12.95 6.26 -15.96
N ARG A 74 13.16 5.42 -16.96
CA ARG A 74 14.38 4.64 -17.09
C ARG A 74 15.54 5.55 -17.46
N ALA A 75 16.76 5.05 -17.33
CA ALA A 75 17.96 5.81 -17.68
C ALA A 75 18.09 6.18 -19.17
N ASP A 76 17.32 5.56 -20.06
CA ASP A 76 17.21 5.93 -21.48
C ASP A 76 16.12 7.00 -21.76
N GLY A 77 15.43 7.47 -20.72
CA GLY A 77 14.40 8.51 -20.80
C GLY A 77 12.99 7.99 -21.09
N GLN A 78 12.79 6.68 -21.27
CA GLN A 78 11.44 6.13 -21.44
C GLN A 78 10.70 6.07 -20.10
N THR A 79 9.43 6.45 -20.10
CA THR A 79 8.54 6.32 -18.93
C THR A 79 8.50 4.86 -18.45
N ILE A 80 8.57 4.68 -17.14
CA ILE A 80 8.33 3.40 -16.48
C ILE A 80 7.23 3.55 -15.44
N ARG A 81 6.32 2.57 -15.41
CA ARG A 81 5.20 2.52 -14.48
C ARG A 81 5.32 1.28 -13.63
N PHE A 82 5.25 1.43 -12.30
CA PHE A 82 5.50 0.32 -11.38
C PHE A 82 4.22 -0.32 -10.89
N TRP A 83 4.02 -1.57 -11.29
CA TRP A 83 3.03 -2.48 -10.74
C TRP A 83 3.75 -3.44 -9.80
N GLY A 84 3.61 -3.22 -8.49
CA GLY A 84 4.48 -3.86 -7.52
C GLY A 84 3.78 -4.50 -6.34
N GLY A 85 4.55 -5.16 -5.48
CA GLY A 85 4.03 -5.69 -4.23
C GLY A 85 5.11 -6.00 -3.22
N THR A 86 4.68 -6.21 -1.98
CA THR A 86 5.60 -6.49 -0.87
C THR A 86 5.86 -7.99 -0.79
N VAL A 87 7.13 -8.38 -0.70
CA VAL A 87 7.58 -9.78 -0.66
C VAL A 87 8.49 -10.03 0.53
N SER A 88 8.59 -11.30 0.93
CA SER A 88 9.61 -11.74 1.88
C SER A 88 10.88 -12.17 1.15
N ALA A 89 12.04 -11.98 1.77
CA ALA A 89 13.30 -12.57 1.33
C ALA A 89 13.57 -13.95 1.98
N GLU A 90 12.65 -14.44 2.81
CA GLU A 90 12.78 -15.74 3.46
C GLU A 90 12.40 -16.88 2.51
N GLY A 91 13.23 -17.90 2.46
CA GLY A 91 13.01 -19.09 1.64
C GLY A 91 14.33 -19.69 1.20
N SER A 92 14.24 -20.79 0.46
CA SER A 92 15.40 -21.27 -0.30
C SER A 92 15.63 -20.38 -1.52
N HIS A 93 16.83 -20.46 -2.09
CA HIS A 93 17.14 -19.80 -3.36
C HIS A 93 16.13 -20.17 -4.48
N ASP A 94 15.76 -21.45 -4.56
CA ASP A 94 14.79 -21.94 -5.54
C ASP A 94 13.39 -21.34 -5.32
N ASP A 95 12.96 -21.16 -4.06
CA ASP A 95 11.69 -20.49 -3.74
C ASP A 95 11.66 -19.05 -4.25
N ILE A 96 12.77 -18.33 -4.07
CA ILE A 96 12.91 -16.92 -4.46
C ILE A 96 13.06 -16.76 -5.97
N ASP A 97 13.85 -17.61 -6.65
CA ASP A 97 13.94 -17.64 -8.12
C ASP A 97 12.57 -17.97 -8.74
N ARG A 98 11.83 -18.96 -8.18
CA ARG A 98 10.46 -19.27 -8.59
C ARG A 98 9.51 -18.10 -8.36
N MET A 99 9.61 -17.43 -7.22
CA MET A 99 8.80 -16.24 -6.91
C MET A 99 9.03 -15.14 -7.93
N ALA A 100 10.28 -14.80 -8.25
CA ALA A 100 10.59 -13.78 -9.23
C ALA A 100 9.91 -14.10 -10.58
N ARG A 101 10.03 -15.33 -11.06
CA ARG A 101 9.43 -15.75 -12.34
C ARG A 101 7.90 -15.75 -12.29
N PHE A 102 7.32 -16.22 -11.19
CA PHE A 102 5.88 -16.27 -10.95
C PHE A 102 5.23 -14.88 -10.95
N LEU A 103 5.89 -13.90 -10.34
CA LEU A 103 5.45 -12.50 -10.30
C LEU A 103 5.63 -11.82 -11.67
N ALA A 104 6.78 -11.99 -12.33
CA ALA A 104 7.03 -11.41 -13.65
C ALA A 104 6.00 -11.90 -14.70
N LYS A 105 5.67 -13.19 -14.67
CA LYS A 105 4.62 -13.79 -15.52
C LYS A 105 3.26 -13.09 -15.38
N ARG A 106 2.97 -12.53 -14.20
CA ARG A 106 1.70 -11.87 -13.86
C ARG A 106 1.77 -10.35 -13.99
N GLY A 107 2.85 -9.81 -14.54
CA GLY A 107 3.00 -8.40 -14.89
C GLY A 107 3.61 -7.53 -13.79
N VAL A 108 4.15 -8.12 -12.72
CA VAL A 108 4.90 -7.39 -11.68
C VAL A 108 6.27 -6.98 -12.22
N ASN A 109 6.65 -5.71 -12.00
CA ASN A 109 7.98 -5.17 -12.34
C ASN A 109 8.67 -4.42 -11.20
N MET A 110 8.07 -4.43 -10.01
CA MET A 110 8.64 -3.86 -8.80
C MET A 110 8.27 -4.74 -7.61
N VAL A 111 9.19 -4.97 -6.68
CA VAL A 111 8.85 -5.52 -5.38
C VAL A 111 9.43 -4.66 -4.27
N ARG A 112 8.75 -4.60 -3.14
CA ARG A 112 9.30 -4.04 -1.90
C ARG A 112 9.72 -5.17 -1.00
N TRP A 113 11.00 -5.15 -0.61
CA TRP A 113 11.43 -5.90 0.56
C TRP A 113 11.22 -5.03 1.78
N HIS A 114 10.31 -5.46 2.65
CA HIS A 114 10.15 -4.88 3.97
C HIS A 114 10.69 -5.85 5.01
N GLY A 115 11.85 -5.51 5.56
CA GLY A 115 12.49 -6.28 6.60
C GLY A 115 13.22 -5.39 7.57
N ASP A 116 14.11 -6.00 8.35
CA ASP A 116 14.83 -5.33 9.41
C ASP A 116 16.30 -5.76 9.39
N LEU A 117 17.18 -4.77 9.29
CA LEU A 117 18.64 -4.99 9.36
C LEU A 117 19.20 -4.78 10.78
N ALA A 118 18.38 -4.29 11.71
CA ALA A 118 18.78 -4.21 13.11
C ALA A 118 19.17 -5.61 13.62
N PRO A 119 20.25 -5.76 14.40
CA PRO A 119 20.77 -7.06 14.81
C PRO A 119 19.96 -7.61 16.00
N THR A 120 18.68 -7.89 15.76
CA THR A 120 17.70 -8.42 16.72
C THR A 120 17.67 -9.96 16.76
N ASP A 121 18.40 -10.62 15.86
CA ASP A 121 18.48 -12.07 15.70
C ASP A 121 19.33 -12.77 16.78
N ARG A 122 20.15 -12.03 17.53
CA ARG A 122 21.00 -12.56 18.62
C ARG A 122 21.13 -11.58 19.78
N ARG A 123 21.30 -12.10 21.01
CA ARG A 123 21.29 -11.32 22.27
C ARG A 123 22.61 -10.62 22.63
N ASP A 124 23.69 -11.01 21.99
CA ASP A 124 25.04 -10.51 22.24
C ASP A 124 25.48 -9.43 21.24
N SER A 125 24.55 -8.90 20.42
CA SER A 125 24.84 -7.88 19.44
C SER A 125 25.07 -6.50 20.07
N ASN A 126 25.99 -5.74 19.47
CA ASN A 126 26.03 -4.29 19.66
C ASN A 126 24.98 -3.62 18.77
N ILE A 127 24.51 -2.43 19.16
CA ILE A 127 23.52 -1.68 18.36
C ILE A 127 24.04 -1.34 16.95
N THR A 128 25.36 -1.30 16.74
CA THR A 128 26.01 -1.04 15.44
C THR A 128 26.30 -2.31 14.63
N ASP A 129 26.06 -3.50 15.17
CA ASP A 129 26.15 -4.75 14.39
C ASP A 129 25.02 -4.79 13.34
N ILE A 130 25.07 -5.71 12.37
CA ILE A 130 24.00 -5.92 11.38
C ILE A 130 23.45 -7.35 11.46
N ASN A 131 22.18 -7.53 11.13
CA ASN A 131 21.61 -8.85 10.90
C ASN A 131 22.16 -9.45 9.59
N GLU A 132 23.22 -10.25 9.71
CA GLU A 132 23.93 -10.86 8.57
C GLU A 132 23.01 -11.79 7.73
N LYS A 133 22.07 -12.48 8.39
CA LYS A 133 21.11 -13.36 7.70
C LYS A 133 20.14 -12.55 6.84
N ALA A 134 19.57 -11.47 7.39
CA ALA A 134 18.66 -10.61 6.65
C ALA A 134 19.36 -9.92 5.47
N LEU A 135 20.63 -9.52 5.64
CA LEU A 135 21.43 -8.94 4.58
C LEU A 135 21.66 -9.92 3.42
N ASP A 136 22.08 -11.15 3.72
CA ASP A 136 22.31 -12.21 2.72
C ASP A 136 21.02 -12.56 1.94
N GLN A 137 19.91 -12.70 2.67
CA GLN A 137 18.59 -12.95 2.07
C GLN A 137 18.16 -11.80 1.13
N LEU A 138 18.35 -10.54 1.54
CA LEU A 138 18.08 -9.38 0.69
C LEU A 138 18.99 -9.38 -0.55
N PHE A 139 20.27 -9.68 -0.37
CA PHE A 139 21.23 -9.76 -1.48
C PHE A 139 20.81 -10.79 -2.53
N TYR A 140 20.37 -11.97 -2.08
CA TYR A 140 19.87 -12.99 -3.00
C TYR A 140 18.55 -12.57 -3.66
N LEU A 141 17.61 -11.99 -2.90
CA LEU A 141 16.35 -11.47 -3.44
C LEU A 141 16.58 -10.47 -4.58
N ILE A 142 17.51 -9.52 -4.39
CA ILE A 142 17.88 -8.54 -5.44
C ILE A 142 18.39 -9.27 -6.69
N ALA A 143 19.25 -10.28 -6.52
CA ALA A 143 19.80 -11.03 -7.65
C ALA A 143 18.71 -11.80 -8.43
N ALA A 144 17.78 -12.45 -7.73
CA ALA A 144 16.68 -13.19 -8.35
C ALA A 144 15.69 -12.26 -9.08
N MET A 145 15.25 -11.18 -8.42
CA MET A 145 14.32 -10.21 -9.01
C MET A 145 14.93 -9.53 -10.24
N LYS A 146 16.23 -9.21 -10.18
CA LYS A 146 16.97 -8.65 -11.31
C LYS A 146 16.90 -9.53 -12.55
N LYS A 147 17.09 -10.86 -12.44
CA LYS A 147 17.02 -11.79 -13.60
C LYS A 147 15.68 -11.70 -14.35
N GLU A 148 14.60 -11.41 -13.63
CA GLU A 148 13.24 -11.37 -14.17
C GLU A 148 12.77 -9.95 -14.54
N GLY A 149 13.69 -8.96 -14.52
CA GLY A 149 13.36 -7.58 -14.85
C GLY A 149 12.50 -6.88 -13.80
N ILE A 150 12.52 -7.36 -12.56
CA ILE A 150 11.78 -6.80 -11.43
C ILE A 150 12.74 -5.92 -10.62
N TYR A 151 12.41 -4.63 -10.51
CA TYR A 151 13.13 -3.69 -9.64
C TYR A 151 12.79 -3.92 -8.17
N VAL A 152 13.67 -3.47 -7.28
CA VAL A 152 13.51 -3.61 -5.83
C VAL A 152 13.48 -2.25 -5.14
N THR A 153 12.48 -2.07 -4.29
CA THR A 153 12.46 -1.07 -3.23
C THR A 153 12.94 -1.70 -1.94
N VAL A 154 14.00 -1.16 -1.35
CA VAL A 154 14.61 -1.67 -0.11
C VAL A 154 14.12 -0.83 1.07
N SER A 155 13.38 -1.45 1.98
CA SER A 155 12.88 -0.82 3.22
C SER A 155 13.41 -1.58 4.45
N PRO A 156 14.63 -1.25 4.93
CA PRO A 156 15.37 -2.04 5.91
C PRO A 156 15.09 -1.68 7.37
N TYR A 157 14.24 -0.69 7.63
CA TYR A 157 13.97 -0.19 8.96
C TYR A 157 12.47 -0.07 9.20
N TRP A 158 12.03 -0.70 10.29
CA TRP A 158 10.68 -0.57 10.83
C TRP A 158 10.80 -0.06 12.26
N ALA A 159 10.11 1.05 12.58
CA ALA A 159 10.26 1.74 13.87
C ALA A 159 9.92 0.90 15.12
N PHE A 160 9.35 -0.28 14.93
CA PHE A 160 8.93 -1.22 15.96
C PHE A 160 9.82 -2.48 16.02
N PHE A 161 11.03 -2.46 15.47
CA PHE A 161 11.97 -3.58 15.52
C PHE A 161 12.23 -4.08 16.96
N ASP A 162 12.16 -3.19 17.95
CA ASP A 162 12.34 -3.49 19.37
C ASP A 162 11.12 -4.15 20.04
N ARG A 163 10.03 -4.32 19.29
CA ARG A 163 8.89 -5.17 19.69
C ARG A 163 9.10 -6.62 19.28
N MET A 164 10.15 -6.94 18.54
CA MET A 164 10.53 -8.32 18.26
C MET A 164 11.02 -8.99 19.55
N HIS A 165 10.32 -10.05 19.93
CA HIS A 165 10.60 -10.80 21.15
C HIS A 165 11.65 -11.89 20.88
N ASP A 166 12.53 -12.14 21.84
CA ASP A 166 13.19 -13.44 21.86
C ASP A 166 12.24 -14.54 22.35
N ASP A 167 12.79 -15.73 22.34
CA ASP A 167 12.14 -16.95 22.78
C ASP A 167 11.60 -16.94 24.22
N ASN A 168 12.05 -15.98 25.04
CA ASN A 168 11.64 -15.80 26.43
C ASN A 168 10.76 -14.56 26.64
N GLY A 169 10.36 -13.88 25.56
CA GLY A 169 9.48 -12.72 25.61
C GLY A 169 10.17 -11.42 26.01
N ALA A 170 11.51 -11.36 26.08
CA ALA A 170 12.21 -10.11 26.37
C ALA A 170 12.27 -9.23 25.09
N ARG A 171 11.94 -7.94 25.25
CA ARG A 171 11.68 -6.99 24.14
C ARG A 171 12.93 -6.23 23.68
N THR A 172 13.80 -5.85 24.60
CA THR A 172 14.99 -5.07 24.28
C THR A 172 16.25 -5.91 24.31
N GLN A 173 17.22 -5.54 23.49
CA GLN A 173 18.56 -6.08 23.57
C GLN A 173 19.21 -5.61 24.88
N PRO A 174 19.61 -6.52 25.78
CA PRO A 174 20.04 -6.15 27.14
C PRO A 174 21.27 -5.23 27.14
N ASN A 175 22.04 -5.22 26.05
CA ASN A 175 23.30 -4.48 25.92
C ASN A 175 23.14 -3.13 25.21
N TRP A 176 21.94 -2.78 24.74
CA TRP A 176 21.75 -1.52 24.03
C TRP A 176 21.37 -0.42 25.02
N PRO A 177 22.01 0.75 24.94
CA PRO A 177 21.72 1.87 25.84
C PRO A 177 20.46 2.66 25.42
N LEU A 178 19.64 2.12 24.52
CA LEU A 178 18.39 2.71 24.01
C LEU A 178 17.22 1.71 24.12
N PRO A 179 15.98 2.19 24.35
CA PRO A 179 15.64 3.55 24.79
C PRO A 179 16.24 3.85 26.17
N ARG A 180 16.59 5.12 26.45
CA ARG A 180 17.21 5.48 27.74
C ARG A 180 16.19 5.47 28.88
N ASN A 181 14.90 5.48 28.57
CA ASN A 181 13.85 5.24 29.52
C ASN A 181 13.61 3.72 29.71
N PRO A 182 13.93 3.12 30.88
CA PRO A 182 13.72 1.69 31.11
C PRO A 182 12.25 1.26 31.15
N LYS A 183 11.32 2.23 31.21
CA LYS A 183 9.87 2.02 31.13
C LYS A 183 9.31 2.20 29.72
N ALA A 184 10.10 2.75 28.79
CA ALA A 184 9.68 2.84 27.40
C ALA A 184 9.75 1.44 26.78
N ASP A 185 8.73 1.10 26.00
CA ASP A 185 8.60 -0.17 25.28
C ASP A 185 8.73 0.03 23.77
N SER A 186 9.36 1.13 23.35
CA SER A 186 9.54 1.51 21.95
C SER A 186 10.73 2.45 21.73
N THR A 187 11.43 2.27 20.60
CA THR A 187 12.44 3.19 20.02
C THR A 187 11.84 4.15 18.97
N THR A 188 10.52 4.19 18.82
CA THR A 188 9.83 5.10 17.87
C THR A 188 10.24 6.55 18.08
N GLY A 189 10.44 7.27 16.96
CA GLY A 189 10.83 8.66 16.92
C GLY A 189 12.31 8.93 17.20
N LEU A 190 13.05 7.99 17.81
CA LEU A 190 14.47 8.21 18.17
C LEU A 190 15.35 8.40 16.93
N LEU A 191 15.04 7.75 15.81
CA LEU A 191 15.82 7.86 14.58
C LEU A 191 15.91 9.31 14.06
N PHE A 192 14.96 10.19 14.39
CA PHE A 192 14.95 11.57 13.90
C PHE A 192 15.89 12.53 14.63
N TYR A 193 16.32 12.21 15.87
CA TYR A 193 17.07 13.17 16.68
C TYR A 193 18.13 12.52 17.59
N ASP A 194 18.03 11.23 17.89
CA ASP A 194 18.96 10.56 18.78
C ASP A 194 20.28 10.24 18.07
N PRO A 195 21.42 10.83 18.49
CA PRO A 195 22.70 10.64 17.80
C PRO A 195 23.15 9.18 17.76
N LEU A 196 22.87 8.40 18.82
CA LEU A 196 23.29 7.01 18.88
C LEU A 196 22.42 6.12 17.98
N MET A 197 21.10 6.38 17.92
CA MET A 197 20.21 5.69 16.98
C MET A 197 20.59 6.01 15.53
N ILE A 198 20.93 7.27 15.23
CA ILE A 198 21.38 7.70 13.90
C ILE A 198 22.71 7.02 13.54
N GLU A 199 23.66 6.94 14.46
CA GLU A 199 24.95 6.26 14.26
C GLU A 199 24.77 4.75 14.01
N ALA A 200 23.91 4.10 14.80
CA ALA A 200 23.56 2.69 14.59
C ALA A 200 22.96 2.46 13.20
N TYR A 201 21.95 3.27 12.83
CA TYR A 201 21.33 3.20 11.52
C TYR A 201 22.34 3.40 10.38
N ARG A 202 23.25 4.38 10.50
CA ARG A 202 24.31 4.62 9.52
C ARG A 202 25.25 3.41 9.40
N SER A 203 25.60 2.77 10.52
CA SER A 203 26.44 1.57 10.52
C SER A 203 25.78 0.42 9.74
N TRP A 204 24.46 0.24 9.87
CA TRP A 204 23.70 -0.74 9.11
C TRP A 204 23.67 -0.40 7.62
N MET A 205 23.50 0.88 7.28
CA MET A 205 23.47 1.34 5.89
C MET A 205 24.84 1.27 5.21
N ASP A 206 25.93 1.50 5.94
CA ASP A 206 27.30 1.26 5.43
C ASP A 206 27.45 -0.20 5.01
N ALA A 207 27.04 -1.14 5.87
CA ALA A 207 27.08 -2.56 5.55
C ALA A 207 26.20 -2.91 4.35
N LEU A 208 25.00 -2.34 4.25
CA LEU A 208 24.07 -2.55 3.14
C LEU A 208 24.63 -2.05 1.80
N PHE A 209 25.16 -0.82 1.76
CA PHE A 209 25.52 -0.15 0.51
C PHE A 209 26.96 -0.35 0.05
N LEU A 210 27.88 -0.70 0.96
CA LEU A 210 29.31 -0.81 0.65
C LEU A 210 29.79 -2.26 0.52
N ARG A 211 29.15 -3.22 1.18
CA ARG A 211 29.52 -4.63 1.00
C ARG A 211 29.08 -5.10 -0.38
N GLU A 212 29.95 -5.88 -1.02
CA GLU A 212 29.64 -6.50 -2.31
C GLU A 212 28.55 -7.56 -2.10
N ASN A 213 27.49 -7.50 -2.90
CA ASN A 213 26.50 -8.56 -2.98
C ASN A 213 27.13 -9.76 -3.71
N PRO A 214 27.32 -10.91 -3.05
CA PRO A 214 28.03 -12.06 -3.63
C PRO A 214 27.28 -12.71 -4.80
N TYR A 215 25.99 -12.42 -4.96
CA TYR A 215 25.14 -12.97 -6.03
C TYR A 215 25.10 -12.09 -7.28
N THR A 216 25.44 -10.80 -7.17
CA THR A 216 25.52 -9.88 -8.32
C THR A 216 26.93 -9.37 -8.61
N GLY A 217 27.88 -9.55 -7.68
CA GLY A 217 29.24 -9.01 -7.77
C GLY A 217 29.29 -7.48 -7.68
N LYS A 218 28.27 -6.86 -7.08
CA LYS A 218 28.12 -5.40 -6.99
C LYS A 218 27.73 -4.98 -5.59
N ALA A 219 28.28 -3.88 -5.11
CA ALA A 219 27.71 -3.19 -3.96
C ALA A 219 26.37 -2.54 -4.36
N LEU A 220 25.44 -2.39 -3.41
CA LEU A 220 24.08 -1.87 -3.72
C LEU A 220 24.09 -0.46 -4.31
N ARG A 221 25.06 0.38 -3.92
CA ARG A 221 25.23 1.72 -4.52
C ARG A 221 25.51 1.69 -6.03
N GLU A 222 25.92 0.53 -6.56
CA GLU A 222 26.28 0.27 -7.97
C GLU A 222 25.29 -0.67 -8.68
N GLU A 223 24.15 -0.99 -8.02
CA GLU A 223 23.15 -1.94 -8.48
C GLU A 223 21.85 -1.25 -8.94
N PRO A 224 21.70 -0.96 -10.26
CA PRO A 224 20.49 -0.40 -10.86
C PRO A 224 19.18 -1.14 -10.58
N ALA A 225 19.23 -2.43 -10.22
CA ALA A 225 18.03 -3.17 -9.84
C ALA A 225 17.39 -2.64 -8.55
N VAL A 226 18.17 -1.96 -7.68
CA VAL A 226 17.63 -1.22 -6.54
C VAL A 226 17.17 0.15 -7.02
N ALA A 227 15.88 0.26 -7.34
CA ALA A 227 15.31 1.50 -7.85
C ALA A 227 15.15 2.55 -6.74
N ILE A 228 14.63 2.11 -5.58
CA ILE A 228 14.28 3.01 -4.48
C ILE A 228 14.82 2.45 -3.16
N PHE A 229 15.34 3.34 -2.34
CA PHE A 229 15.71 3.10 -0.96
C PHE A 229 14.79 3.87 -0.02
N GLN A 230 14.10 3.17 0.88
CA GLN A 230 13.21 3.74 1.87
C GLN A 230 13.95 3.90 3.20
N ILE A 231 14.15 5.13 3.66
CA ILE A 231 14.91 5.43 4.88
C ILE A 231 14.26 4.74 6.10
N GLN A 232 12.95 4.90 6.26
CA GLN A 232 12.21 4.35 7.39
C GLN A 232 10.76 4.03 7.00
N ASN A 233 10.15 3.10 7.73
CA ASN A 233 8.73 2.76 7.62
C ASN A 233 8.01 2.95 8.97
N GLU A 234 6.85 3.62 8.91
CA GLU A 234 5.91 3.81 10.03
C GLU A 234 6.47 4.55 11.25
N ASP A 235 7.46 5.43 11.06
CA ASP A 235 7.91 6.37 12.09
C ASP A 235 7.50 7.81 11.80
N SER A 236 7.14 8.56 12.85
CA SER A 236 6.81 9.98 12.76
C SER A 236 6.72 10.64 14.14
N LEU A 237 7.24 11.86 14.24
CA LEU A 237 7.03 12.75 15.40
C LEU A 237 5.65 13.43 15.40
N LEU A 238 4.86 13.26 14.33
CA LEU A 238 3.50 13.78 14.17
C LEU A 238 2.42 12.70 14.31
N PHE A 239 2.78 11.53 14.83
CA PHE A 239 1.88 10.39 15.08
C PHE A 239 1.69 10.09 16.57
N TRP A 240 0.71 9.24 16.93
CA TRP A 240 0.37 8.92 18.32
C TRP A 240 1.53 8.29 19.14
N THR A 241 2.48 7.64 18.48
CA THR A 241 3.69 7.09 19.11
C THR A 241 4.60 8.17 19.70
N PHE A 242 4.50 9.42 19.26
CA PHE A 242 5.22 10.55 19.86
C PHE A 242 5.02 10.65 21.38
N ASN A 243 3.82 10.31 21.88
CA ASN A 243 3.51 10.33 23.30
C ASN A 243 4.23 9.23 24.11
N GLN A 244 4.82 8.24 23.45
CA GLN A 244 5.63 7.19 24.06
C GLN A 244 7.06 7.65 24.35
N ILE A 245 7.52 8.74 23.71
CA ILE A 245 8.83 9.36 24.01
C ILE A 245 8.76 10.03 25.38
N GLN A 246 9.43 9.42 26.37
CA GLN A 246 9.38 9.81 27.78
C GLN A 246 10.75 9.75 28.45
N GLY A 247 10.87 10.26 29.67
CA GLY A 247 12.10 10.20 30.46
C GLY A 247 13.27 10.92 29.79
N ALA A 248 14.46 10.31 29.83
CA ALA A 248 15.68 10.91 29.31
C ALA A 248 15.64 11.18 27.79
N ASP A 249 14.92 10.36 27.02
CA ASP A 249 14.76 10.57 25.58
C ASP A 249 13.89 11.81 25.29
N ARG A 250 12.80 11.98 26.05
CA ARG A 250 11.98 13.20 26.00
C ARG A 250 12.77 14.44 26.42
N ASP A 251 13.56 14.30 27.48
CA ASP A 251 14.39 15.38 28.00
C ASP A 251 15.35 15.91 26.92
N GLN A 252 15.98 15.02 26.14
CA GLN A 252 16.82 15.43 25.02
C GLN A 252 16.03 16.23 23.98
N LEU A 253 14.87 15.73 23.53
CA LEU A 253 14.07 16.40 22.51
C LEU A 253 13.55 17.78 22.98
N GLU A 254 13.18 17.91 24.26
CA GLU A 254 12.75 19.19 24.86
C GLU A 254 13.92 20.19 25.01
N HIS A 255 15.15 19.70 25.21
CA HIS A 255 16.35 20.52 25.17
C HIS A 255 16.61 21.05 23.74
N GLU A 256 16.52 20.18 22.73
CA GLU A 256 16.65 20.58 21.33
C GLU A 256 15.56 21.58 20.90
N PHE A 257 14.34 21.41 21.40
CA PHE A 257 13.28 22.40 21.21
C PHE A 257 13.64 23.75 21.84
N GLY A 258 14.19 23.75 23.05
CA GLY A 258 14.69 24.96 23.70
C GLY A 258 15.79 25.66 22.90
N ASP A 259 16.75 24.92 22.35
CA ASP A 259 17.81 25.49 21.50
C ASP A 259 17.25 26.06 20.20
N TRP A 260 16.29 25.38 19.58
CA TRP A 260 15.58 25.90 18.41
C TRP A 260 14.83 27.21 18.73
N LEU A 261 14.18 27.29 19.89
CA LEU A 261 13.49 28.51 20.33
C LEU A 261 14.46 29.67 20.59
N LYS A 262 15.65 29.41 21.14
CA LYS A 262 16.69 30.46 21.27
C LYS A 262 17.12 30.98 19.90
N GLN A 263 17.18 30.13 18.87
CA GLN A 263 17.47 30.59 17.51
C GLN A 263 16.33 31.44 16.94
N LYS A 264 15.07 31.07 17.20
CA LYS A 264 13.89 31.78 16.69
C LYS A 264 13.58 33.10 17.42
N TYR A 265 13.69 33.12 18.75
CA TYR A 265 13.28 34.22 19.61
C TYR A 265 14.43 34.90 20.38
N ALA A 266 15.68 34.55 20.09
CA ALA A 266 16.89 34.97 20.80
C ALA A 266 17.04 34.43 22.25
N SER A 267 15.97 34.24 23.01
CA SER A 267 15.99 33.65 24.35
C SER A 267 14.71 32.87 24.70
N LEU A 268 14.80 31.97 25.69
CA LEU A 268 13.62 31.23 26.19
C LEU A 268 12.62 32.15 26.91
N GLU A 269 13.09 33.23 27.53
CA GLU A 269 12.24 34.25 28.15
C GLU A 269 11.40 34.96 27.09
N THR A 270 12.01 35.32 25.96
CA THR A 270 11.31 35.95 24.84
C THR A 270 10.35 34.97 24.17
N ALA A 271 10.71 33.69 24.04
CA ALA A 271 9.79 32.66 23.57
C ALA A 271 8.57 32.52 24.49
N LYS A 272 8.77 32.43 25.82
CA LYS A 272 7.67 32.39 26.80
C LYS A 272 6.79 33.64 26.74
N ALA A 273 7.39 34.82 26.58
CA ALA A 273 6.66 36.07 26.41
C ALA A 273 5.85 36.07 25.11
N ALA A 274 6.42 35.58 24.00
CA ALA A 274 5.71 35.44 22.74
C ALA A 274 4.52 34.47 22.86
N TRP A 275 4.56 33.51 23.76
CA TRP A 275 3.44 32.60 24.04
C TRP A 275 2.46 33.12 25.09
N ASP A 276 2.57 34.39 25.51
CA ASP A 276 1.74 34.96 26.59
C ASP A 276 1.79 34.12 27.89
N GLY A 277 2.92 33.42 28.12
CA GLY A 277 3.09 32.51 29.26
C GLY A 277 2.31 31.19 29.16
N ALA A 278 1.78 30.84 27.99
CA ALA A 278 1.02 29.60 27.81
C ALA A 278 1.91 28.35 28.01
N GLU A 279 1.40 27.37 28.75
CA GLU A 279 2.04 26.07 29.01
C GLU A 279 1.66 25.01 27.97
N ALA A 280 2.47 23.95 27.85
CA ALA A 280 2.17 22.83 26.95
C ALA A 280 1.09 21.90 27.54
N GLY A 281 -0.08 21.87 26.90
CA GLY A 281 -1.17 20.97 27.26
C GLY A 281 -0.77 19.48 27.22
N GLY A 282 -1.15 18.74 28.26
CA GLY A 282 -0.92 17.29 28.35
C GLY A 282 0.55 16.84 28.40
N ALA A 283 1.50 17.76 28.54
CA ALA A 283 2.92 17.44 28.65
C ALA A 283 3.21 16.67 29.96
N PRO A 284 4.14 15.68 29.95
CA PRO A 284 4.47 14.91 31.15
C PRO A 284 5.25 15.74 32.18
N ASN A 285 5.93 16.79 31.75
CA ASN A 285 6.72 17.70 32.59
C ASN A 285 6.41 19.17 32.20
N PRO A 286 6.54 20.13 33.13
CA PRO A 286 6.42 21.56 32.83
C PRO A 286 7.68 22.10 32.11
N ASP A 287 7.62 23.34 31.65
CA ASP A 287 8.80 24.04 31.13
C ASP A 287 9.93 24.13 32.17
N ARG A 288 11.15 23.72 31.78
CA ARG A 288 12.37 23.74 32.61
C ARG A 288 13.43 24.63 31.95
N ALA A 289 13.07 25.91 31.77
CA ALA A 289 13.90 26.88 31.05
C ALA A 289 15.27 27.11 31.69
N ASP A 290 15.40 26.92 33.01
CA ASP A 290 16.66 26.94 33.76
C ASP A 290 17.64 25.85 33.31
N LYS A 291 17.12 24.75 32.73
CA LYS A 291 17.89 23.66 32.13
C LYS A 291 17.96 23.75 30.61
N GLY A 292 17.43 24.83 30.02
CA GLY A 292 17.34 24.98 28.57
C GLY A 292 16.24 24.16 27.91
N MET A 293 15.32 23.55 28.67
CA MET A 293 14.33 22.60 28.17
C MET A 293 12.93 23.20 28.17
N MET A 294 12.22 23.08 27.06
CA MET A 294 10.86 23.59 26.92
C MET A 294 9.91 22.43 26.64
N ALA A 295 8.79 22.36 27.37
CA ALA A 295 7.88 21.23 27.31
C ALA A 295 7.18 21.16 25.94
N LEU A 296 7.15 19.97 25.38
CA LEU A 296 6.37 19.66 24.18
C LEU A 296 4.99 19.13 24.62
N PRO A 297 3.89 19.53 23.97
CA PRO A 297 2.54 19.08 24.35
C PRO A 297 2.31 17.60 24.04
N ASN A 298 1.20 17.06 24.55
CA ASN A 298 0.65 15.81 24.04
C ASN A 298 0.25 16.00 22.57
N ILE A 299 0.51 15.01 21.70
CA ILE A 299 0.19 15.13 20.26
C ILE A 299 -1.31 15.39 20.01
N TYR A 300 -2.18 14.92 20.92
CA TYR A 300 -3.63 15.19 20.88
C TYR A 300 -3.94 16.69 20.79
N GLU A 301 -3.18 17.54 21.48
CA GLU A 301 -3.41 18.99 21.45
C GLU A 301 -3.20 19.58 20.05
N LEU A 302 -2.31 18.97 19.26
CA LEU A 302 -2.05 19.41 17.88
C LEU A 302 -3.11 18.92 16.89
N THR A 303 -3.97 17.97 17.27
CA THR A 303 -5.12 17.54 16.44
C THR A 303 -6.36 18.41 16.63
N GLN A 304 -6.36 19.27 17.65
CA GLN A 304 -7.46 20.18 17.93
C GLN A 304 -7.44 21.41 17.03
N ALA A 305 -8.53 22.18 17.04
CA ALA A 305 -8.59 23.47 16.37
C ALA A 305 -7.46 24.38 16.87
N GLN A 306 -6.81 25.09 15.94
CA GLN A 306 -5.74 26.04 16.22
C GLN A 306 -6.23 27.10 17.23
N PRO A 307 -5.66 27.16 18.46
CA PRO A 307 -6.02 28.20 19.43
C PRO A 307 -5.57 29.59 18.96
N GLU A 308 -6.22 30.63 19.46
CA GLU A 308 -5.77 32.01 19.27
C GLU A 308 -4.67 32.41 20.28
N GLY A 309 -4.01 33.54 20.02
CA GLY A 309 -3.05 34.15 20.94
C GLY A 309 -1.78 33.32 21.18
N GLY A 310 -1.18 33.47 22.35
CA GLY A 310 0.08 32.86 22.72
C GLY A 310 0.11 31.33 22.68
N LEU A 311 -0.99 30.66 23.08
CA LEU A 311 -1.10 29.19 22.98
C LEU A 311 -1.07 28.73 21.51
N GLY A 312 -1.77 29.44 20.63
CA GLY A 312 -1.74 29.21 19.19
C GLY A 312 -0.32 29.31 18.61
N ARG A 313 0.44 30.34 19.03
CA ARG A 313 1.85 30.51 18.64
C ARG A 313 2.73 29.38 19.18
N ARG A 314 2.56 28.96 20.44
CA ARG A 314 3.29 27.83 21.03
C ARG A 314 3.07 26.52 20.27
N TYR A 315 1.82 26.24 19.89
CA TYR A 315 1.54 25.03 19.12
C TYR A 315 2.05 25.12 17.68
N ALA A 316 1.99 26.30 17.06
CA ALA A 316 2.61 26.49 15.75
C ALA A 316 4.14 26.29 15.77
N ASP A 317 4.81 26.82 16.81
CA ASP A 317 6.23 26.59 17.06
C ASP A 317 6.55 25.12 17.28
N THR A 318 5.68 24.41 18.00
CA THR A 318 5.80 22.96 18.23
C THR A 318 5.68 22.19 16.91
N THR A 319 4.63 22.44 16.12
CA THR A 319 4.43 21.79 14.81
C THR A 319 5.63 22.05 13.89
N GLN A 320 6.11 23.29 13.85
CA GLN A 320 7.28 23.66 13.07
C GLN A 320 8.53 22.91 13.52
N PHE A 321 8.79 22.87 14.83
CA PHE A 321 9.95 22.17 15.39
C PHE A 321 9.93 20.68 15.03
N LEU A 322 8.84 19.95 15.34
CA LEU A 322 8.75 18.51 15.08
C LEU A 322 8.89 18.19 13.58
N THR A 323 8.25 19.00 12.74
CA THR A 323 8.35 18.85 11.28
C THR A 323 9.77 19.10 10.78
N HIS A 324 10.42 20.15 11.26
CA HIS A 324 11.79 20.47 10.88
C HIS A 324 12.80 19.45 11.41
N THR A 325 12.57 18.84 12.57
CA THR A 325 13.40 17.73 13.06
C THR A 325 13.39 16.57 12.07
N MET A 326 12.20 16.14 11.63
CA MET A 326 12.08 15.10 10.59
C MET A 326 12.67 15.53 9.24
N TYR A 327 12.36 16.75 8.77
CA TYR A 327 12.89 17.28 7.51
C TYR A 327 14.43 17.34 7.51
N ARG A 328 15.05 17.80 8.61
CA ARG A 328 16.51 17.89 8.74
C ARG A 328 17.15 16.50 8.76
N PHE A 329 16.53 15.54 9.46
CA PHE A 329 16.97 14.16 9.45
C PHE A 329 16.91 13.58 8.02
N ASN A 330 15.76 13.66 7.35
CA ASN A 330 15.58 13.12 6.00
C ASN A 330 16.56 13.74 5.01
N ARG A 331 16.71 15.07 5.03
CA ARG A 331 17.68 15.79 4.20
C ARG A 331 19.11 15.38 4.51
N GLY A 332 19.47 15.24 5.79
CA GLY A 332 20.79 14.83 6.23
C GLY A 332 21.14 13.40 5.81
N MET A 333 20.18 12.48 5.93
CA MET A 333 20.34 11.09 5.49
C MET A 333 20.47 10.98 3.98
N GLN A 334 19.63 11.68 3.21
CA GLN A 334 19.77 11.70 1.76
C GLN A 334 21.10 12.32 1.32
N HIS A 335 21.55 13.41 1.95
CA HIS A 335 22.86 14.00 1.66
C HIS A 335 23.99 12.99 1.91
N TRP A 336 24.00 12.36 3.09
CA TRP A 336 24.98 11.34 3.45
C TRP A 336 24.96 10.15 2.47
N LEU A 337 23.79 9.58 2.19
CA LEU A 337 23.62 8.49 1.23
C LEU A 337 24.12 8.88 -0.17
N ARG A 338 23.71 10.05 -0.66
CA ARG A 338 23.99 10.50 -2.04
C ARG A 338 25.45 10.87 -2.25
N TYR A 339 26.06 11.59 -1.31
CA TYR A 339 27.36 12.23 -1.52
C TYR A 339 28.51 11.56 -0.76
N GLU A 340 28.24 10.92 0.38
CA GLU A 340 29.27 10.21 1.15
C GLU A 340 29.30 8.71 0.80
N LEU A 341 28.14 8.07 0.63
CA LEU A 341 28.05 6.66 0.21
C LEU A 341 27.90 6.45 -1.31
N ALA A 342 27.71 7.52 -2.08
CA ALA A 342 27.52 7.48 -3.53
C ALA A 342 26.32 6.61 -3.97
N VAL A 343 25.26 6.56 -3.18
CA VAL A 343 24.01 5.85 -3.52
C VAL A 343 23.34 6.56 -4.69
N THR A 344 23.05 5.82 -5.77
CA THR A 344 22.41 6.36 -6.99
C THR A 344 20.89 6.14 -7.01
N SER A 345 20.36 5.14 -6.30
CA SER A 345 18.92 4.88 -6.17
C SER A 345 18.14 6.11 -5.70
N LEU A 346 16.86 6.19 -6.06
CA LEU A 346 15.96 7.21 -5.54
C LEU A 346 15.71 6.95 -4.05
N ILE A 347 15.51 8.00 -3.27
CA ILE A 347 15.36 7.91 -1.81
C ILE A 347 13.98 8.41 -1.41
N ASN A 348 13.31 7.68 -0.52
CA ASN A 348 12.05 8.12 0.08
C ASN A 348 12.05 7.99 1.60
N ALA A 349 11.18 8.76 2.23
CA ALA A 349 10.70 8.52 3.59
C ALA A 349 9.22 8.11 3.53
N GLY A 350 8.73 7.42 4.57
CA GLY A 350 7.33 7.00 4.58
C GLY A 350 6.81 6.73 5.98
N ASN A 351 5.59 7.17 6.22
CA ASN A 351 4.77 6.82 7.37
C ASN A 351 3.39 6.40 6.87
N TRP A 352 2.61 5.73 7.72
CA TRP A 352 1.27 5.28 7.39
C TRP A 352 0.19 6.39 7.47
N ARG A 353 0.30 7.29 8.45
CA ARG A 353 -0.60 8.41 8.79
C ARG A 353 -0.05 9.23 9.98
N THR A 354 -0.55 10.46 10.10
CA THR A 354 -0.33 11.32 11.26
C THR A 354 -1.42 11.13 12.32
N ALA A 355 -1.29 11.81 13.48
CA ALA A 355 -2.33 11.84 14.51
C ALA A 355 -3.62 12.55 14.03
N SER A 356 -3.53 13.41 13.00
CA SER A 356 -4.68 14.01 12.33
C SER A 356 -4.36 14.28 10.86
N MET A 357 -5.08 13.61 9.96
CA MET A 357 -4.86 13.74 8.53
C MET A 357 -5.21 15.14 8.02
N GLU A 358 -6.21 15.80 8.60
CA GLU A 358 -6.58 17.15 8.18
C GLU A 358 -5.67 18.27 8.69
N ARG A 359 -4.88 18.03 9.75
CA ARG A 359 -4.07 19.08 10.41
C ARG A 359 -2.58 18.89 10.35
N LEU A 360 -2.10 17.65 10.33
CA LEU A 360 -0.69 17.33 10.45
C LEU A 360 -0.11 16.68 9.20
N ASN A 361 -0.96 16.13 8.31
CA ASN A 361 -0.47 15.37 7.14
C ASN A 361 0.34 16.23 6.18
N ASP A 362 -0.03 17.49 5.94
CA ASP A 362 0.76 18.35 5.07
C ASP A 362 2.13 18.69 5.66
N ALA A 363 2.23 18.82 6.97
CA ALA A 363 3.51 19.01 7.65
C ALA A 363 4.39 17.75 7.56
N GLU A 364 3.79 16.56 7.70
CA GLU A 364 4.46 15.27 7.47
C GLU A 364 4.96 15.16 6.02
N ARG A 365 4.11 15.42 5.03
CA ARG A 365 4.47 15.39 3.59
C ARG A 365 5.56 16.40 3.26
N TYR A 366 5.47 17.63 3.80
CA TYR A 366 6.53 18.63 3.67
C TYR A 366 7.86 18.10 4.21
N SER A 367 7.86 17.38 5.34
CA SER A 367 9.09 16.78 5.88
C SER A 367 9.75 15.76 4.95
N TYR A 368 9.00 15.18 3.99
CA TYR A 368 9.50 14.21 3.03
C TYR A 368 9.99 14.85 1.73
N THR A 369 9.60 16.09 1.42
CA THR A 369 10.03 16.82 0.21
C THR A 369 11.53 17.09 0.16
N SER A 370 12.26 16.87 1.26
CA SER A 370 13.71 16.81 1.18
C SER A 370 14.17 15.68 0.26
N THR A 371 13.48 14.53 0.27
CA THR A 371 13.80 13.29 -0.47
C THR A 371 13.29 13.27 -1.91
N ASP A 372 13.62 12.23 -2.68
CA ASP A 372 13.30 12.16 -4.11
C ASP A 372 11.82 11.77 -4.35
N VAL A 373 11.25 10.91 -3.50
CA VAL A 373 9.92 10.31 -3.68
C VAL A 373 9.07 10.41 -2.40
N ILE A 374 7.77 10.62 -2.54
CA ILE A 374 6.82 10.64 -1.41
C ILE A 374 6.08 9.30 -1.33
N ALA A 375 5.95 8.76 -0.12
CA ALA A 375 5.28 7.47 0.09
C ALA A 375 4.31 7.46 1.29
N VAL A 376 3.37 6.51 1.26
CA VAL A 376 2.41 6.24 2.34
C VAL A 376 1.98 4.78 2.35
N ASN A 377 1.58 4.27 3.52
CA ASN A 377 0.86 2.99 3.63
C ASN A 377 -0.65 3.25 3.75
N ARG A 378 -1.48 2.45 3.10
CA ARG A 378 -2.95 2.59 3.12
C ARG A 378 -3.57 1.20 3.12
N TYR A 379 -4.70 0.98 3.78
CA TYR A 379 -5.38 -0.31 3.74
C TYR A 379 -6.88 -0.14 3.55
N VAL A 380 -7.50 -1.11 2.88
CA VAL A 380 -8.93 -1.13 2.61
C VAL A 380 -9.53 -2.34 3.29
N THR A 381 -10.39 -2.13 4.28
CA THR A 381 -11.25 -3.18 4.81
C THR A 381 -12.35 -2.57 5.67
N GLY A 382 -13.33 -3.39 6.03
CA GLY A 382 -14.29 -3.02 7.04
C GLY A 382 -13.76 -3.23 8.45
N ARG A 383 -14.65 -3.12 9.43
CA ARG A 383 -14.36 -3.49 10.82
C ARG A 383 -14.04 -4.98 10.90
N HIS A 384 -13.07 -5.36 11.73
CA HIS A 384 -12.78 -6.75 12.10
C HIS A 384 -12.46 -6.80 13.59
N GLU A 385 -13.41 -7.29 14.38
CA GLU A 385 -13.27 -7.42 15.83
C GLU A 385 -12.84 -8.84 16.19
N SER A 386 -11.62 -8.92 16.70
CA SER A 386 -10.99 -10.15 17.18
C SER A 386 -9.81 -9.80 18.08
N ASP A 387 -9.50 -10.66 19.04
CA ASP A 387 -8.22 -10.64 19.78
C ASP A 387 -7.03 -11.01 18.88
N THR A 388 -7.29 -11.53 17.68
CA THR A 388 -6.28 -11.82 16.65
C THR A 388 -6.43 -10.96 15.40
N ALA A 389 -7.17 -9.84 15.48
CA ALA A 389 -7.52 -9.02 14.33
C ALA A 389 -6.30 -8.55 13.51
N GLY A 390 -5.13 -8.36 14.12
CA GLY A 390 -3.93 -7.94 13.38
C GLY A 390 -3.32 -9.00 12.46
N TRP A 391 -3.68 -10.28 12.55
CA TRP A 391 -2.94 -11.33 11.82
C TRP A 391 -3.73 -12.58 11.44
N ALA A 392 -4.86 -12.86 12.09
CA ALA A 392 -5.66 -14.06 11.81
C ALA A 392 -7.16 -13.79 11.77
N ILE A 393 -7.85 -14.61 10.98
CA ILE A 393 -9.31 -14.66 10.87
C ILE A 393 -9.77 -16.01 11.40
N LYS A 394 -10.68 -16.04 12.36
CA LYS A 394 -11.13 -17.29 13.01
C LYS A 394 -12.64 -17.33 13.25
N THR A 395 -13.14 -18.53 13.53
CA THR A 395 -14.51 -18.73 13.97
C THR A 395 -14.80 -17.90 15.23
N GLY A 396 -15.90 -17.17 15.23
CA GLY A 396 -16.32 -16.27 16.29
C GLY A 396 -16.01 -14.79 16.02
N ASP A 397 -15.09 -14.49 15.11
CA ASP A 397 -14.77 -13.11 14.74
C ASP A 397 -15.99 -12.40 14.15
N ARG A 398 -16.09 -11.09 14.42
CA ARG A 398 -17.13 -10.23 13.85
C ARG A 398 -16.52 -9.25 12.88
N TYR A 399 -17.18 -8.98 11.76
CA TYR A 399 -16.65 -8.09 10.74
C TYR A 399 -17.74 -7.38 9.95
N THR A 400 -17.41 -6.28 9.29
CA THR A 400 -18.28 -5.66 8.27
C THR A 400 -17.68 -5.87 6.89
N ASP A 401 -18.49 -6.26 5.92
CA ASP A 401 -18.05 -6.47 4.55
C ASP A 401 -18.54 -5.31 3.68
N VAL A 402 -17.67 -4.32 3.46
CA VAL A 402 -17.99 -3.09 2.73
C VAL A 402 -17.14 -3.04 1.47
N SER A 403 -17.79 -2.86 0.32
CA SER A 403 -17.10 -2.63 -0.95
C SER A 403 -16.69 -1.16 -1.02
N THR A 404 -15.47 -0.92 -1.49
CA THR A 404 -14.97 0.43 -1.79
C THR A 404 -15.89 1.12 -2.79
N LEU A 405 -16.50 0.35 -3.71
CA LEU A 405 -17.41 0.90 -4.72
C LEU A 405 -18.62 1.61 -4.11
N THR A 406 -19.05 1.23 -2.91
CA THR A 406 -20.12 1.92 -2.15
C THR A 406 -19.60 2.95 -1.16
N ASP A 407 -18.29 2.97 -0.91
CA ASP A 407 -17.62 3.87 0.00
C ASP A 407 -16.34 4.44 -0.62
N PRO A 408 -16.45 5.33 -1.62
CA PRO A 408 -15.30 5.87 -2.33
C PRO A 408 -14.29 6.62 -1.45
N GLY A 409 -14.69 7.07 -0.25
CA GLY A 409 -13.78 7.70 0.71
C GLY A 409 -12.71 6.73 1.25
N SER A 410 -13.04 5.44 1.32
CA SER A 410 -12.09 4.39 1.71
C SER A 410 -11.04 4.07 0.63
N PHE A 411 -11.11 4.69 -0.55
CA PHE A 411 -10.24 4.38 -1.67
C PHE A 411 -8.77 4.78 -1.39
N PRO A 412 -7.80 3.85 -1.50
CA PRO A 412 -6.46 4.07 -0.96
C PRO A 412 -5.58 5.00 -1.80
N LEU A 413 -5.98 5.32 -3.04
CA LEU A 413 -5.26 6.30 -3.89
C LEU A 413 -5.85 7.71 -3.78
N ALA A 414 -6.79 7.97 -2.86
CA ALA A 414 -7.26 9.31 -2.54
C ALA A 414 -6.22 10.07 -1.69
N VAL A 415 -5.05 10.31 -2.28
CA VAL A 415 -3.87 10.90 -1.64
C VAL A 415 -3.49 12.21 -2.33
N LYS A 416 -3.06 13.20 -1.54
CA LYS A 416 -2.60 14.48 -2.05
C LYS A 416 -1.12 14.39 -2.41
N GLN A 417 -0.75 14.92 -3.57
CA GLN A 417 0.57 14.72 -4.18
C GLN A 417 1.39 16.01 -4.11
N PRO A 418 2.48 16.06 -3.32
CA PRO A 418 3.41 17.17 -3.37
C PRO A 418 4.02 17.31 -4.77
N THR A 419 3.89 18.48 -5.38
CA THR A 419 4.43 18.76 -6.72
C THR A 419 5.94 18.60 -6.76
N GLY A 420 6.48 18.15 -7.90
CA GLY A 420 7.91 17.91 -8.09
C GLY A 420 8.43 16.58 -7.53
N HIS A 421 7.53 15.69 -7.10
CA HIS A 421 7.86 14.36 -6.60
C HIS A 421 6.83 13.33 -7.10
N PRO A 422 7.25 12.08 -7.38
CA PRO A 422 6.30 11.00 -7.58
C PRO A 422 5.71 10.55 -6.24
N MET A 423 4.50 9.98 -6.31
CA MET A 423 3.76 9.49 -5.15
C MET A 423 3.59 7.97 -5.18
N MET A 424 3.86 7.31 -4.05
CA MET A 424 3.72 5.86 -3.92
C MET A 424 2.83 5.44 -2.75
N VAL A 425 2.11 4.34 -2.94
CA VAL A 425 1.48 3.59 -1.84
C VAL A 425 2.29 2.32 -1.59
N THR A 426 3.16 2.34 -0.59
CA THR A 426 4.20 1.32 -0.33
C THR A 426 3.71 0.06 0.36
N GLU A 427 2.50 0.10 0.92
CA GLU A 427 1.78 -1.07 1.42
C GLU A 427 0.29 -0.80 1.31
N SER A 428 -0.45 -1.71 0.65
CA SER A 428 -1.90 -1.72 0.67
C SER A 428 -2.51 -3.06 0.27
N LEU A 429 -3.70 -3.33 0.78
CA LEU A 429 -4.47 -4.54 0.52
C LEU A 429 -5.97 -4.29 0.75
N TRP A 430 -6.80 -4.98 -0.03
CA TRP A 430 -8.20 -5.25 0.32
C TRP A 430 -8.21 -6.38 1.34
N VAL A 431 -8.15 -6.01 2.61
CA VAL A 431 -7.79 -6.95 3.68
C VAL A 431 -8.93 -7.92 3.95
N PRO A 432 -8.70 -9.24 3.82
CA PRO A 432 -9.62 -10.26 4.30
C PRO A 432 -10.09 -9.97 5.74
N PRO A 433 -11.36 -10.27 6.09
CA PRO A 433 -12.29 -11.17 5.42
C PRO A 433 -13.20 -10.52 4.35
N THR A 434 -12.85 -9.38 3.75
CA THR A 434 -13.69 -8.77 2.70
C THR A 434 -14.01 -9.75 1.54
N ALA A 435 -15.21 -9.68 0.97
CA ALA A 435 -15.59 -10.45 -0.24
C ALA A 435 -15.25 -9.76 -1.55
N TYR A 436 -14.86 -8.50 -1.50
CA TYR A 436 -14.85 -7.61 -2.66
C TYR A 436 -13.43 -7.35 -3.17
N GLU A 437 -12.55 -8.34 -3.11
CA GLU A 437 -11.14 -8.20 -3.54
C GLU A 437 -10.99 -7.90 -5.04
N SER A 438 -11.87 -8.46 -5.89
CA SER A 438 -11.73 -8.36 -7.34
C SER A 438 -11.98 -6.96 -7.92
N GLU A 439 -12.52 -6.02 -7.13
CA GLU A 439 -12.60 -4.61 -7.52
C GLU A 439 -11.23 -3.91 -7.44
N ALA A 440 -10.31 -4.44 -6.61
CA ALA A 440 -9.08 -3.75 -6.28
C ALA A 440 -8.17 -3.58 -7.50
N PRO A 441 -7.75 -4.63 -8.24
CA PRO A 441 -6.83 -4.41 -9.36
C PRO A 441 -7.46 -3.62 -10.50
N PHE A 442 -8.78 -3.70 -10.67
CA PHE A 442 -9.54 -2.86 -11.59
C PHE A 442 -9.40 -1.37 -11.21
N LEU A 443 -9.75 -1.02 -9.96
CA LEU A 443 -9.75 0.37 -9.51
C LEU A 443 -8.33 0.93 -9.44
N ILE A 444 -7.36 0.16 -8.93
CA ILE A 444 -5.96 0.59 -8.81
C ILE A 444 -5.36 0.85 -10.19
N SER A 445 -5.52 -0.05 -11.17
CA SER A 445 -4.95 0.18 -12.52
C SER A 445 -5.56 1.41 -13.21
N ALA A 446 -6.88 1.62 -13.07
CA ALA A 446 -7.54 2.79 -13.63
C ALA A 446 -7.09 4.09 -12.95
N MET A 447 -7.07 4.11 -11.62
CA MET A 447 -6.78 5.31 -10.84
C MET A 447 -5.30 5.64 -10.73
N GLN A 448 -4.38 4.68 -10.83
CA GLN A 448 -2.96 5.01 -11.03
C GLN A 448 -2.73 5.69 -12.38
N SER A 449 -3.46 5.27 -13.42
CA SER A 449 -3.37 5.88 -14.75
C SER A 449 -3.95 7.30 -14.78
N LEU A 450 -5.08 7.52 -14.10
CA LEU A 450 -5.80 8.81 -14.07
C LEU A 450 -5.25 9.78 -13.03
N GLY A 451 -5.07 9.28 -11.80
CA GLY A 451 -4.83 10.06 -10.60
C GLY A 451 -3.37 10.36 -10.32
N GLY A 452 -2.42 9.75 -11.03
CA GLY A 452 -1.00 10.08 -10.94
C GLY A 452 -0.24 9.46 -9.75
N VAL A 453 -0.77 8.39 -9.13
CA VAL A 453 0.01 7.62 -8.14
C VAL A 453 0.92 6.63 -8.88
N ASP A 454 2.22 6.88 -8.85
CA ASP A 454 3.23 6.24 -9.70
C ASP A 454 3.55 4.78 -9.35
N ALA A 455 3.32 4.37 -8.10
CA ALA A 455 3.51 2.98 -7.67
C ALA A 455 2.52 2.57 -6.58
N TYR A 456 2.09 1.31 -6.65
CA TYR A 456 1.24 0.67 -5.64
C TYR A 456 1.80 -0.71 -5.33
N TYR A 457 1.89 -1.03 -4.03
CA TYR A 457 2.46 -2.28 -3.54
C TYR A 457 1.39 -3.12 -2.83
N TRP A 458 1.01 -4.22 -3.49
CA TRP A 458 0.11 -5.23 -2.94
C TRP A 458 0.75 -5.95 -1.73
N PHE A 459 0.17 -5.80 -0.54
CA PHE A 459 0.66 -6.41 0.70
C PHE A 459 -0.15 -7.69 1.03
N HIS A 460 0.40 -8.89 1.10
CA HIS A 460 1.73 -9.30 0.71
C HIS A 460 1.65 -10.40 -0.36
N LEU A 461 2.62 -10.38 -1.29
CA LEU A 461 2.75 -11.34 -2.39
C LEU A 461 3.64 -12.54 -2.01
N GLY A 462 3.77 -12.83 -0.71
CA GLY A 462 4.41 -14.05 -0.19
C GLY A 462 5.93 -14.14 -0.44
N GLY A 463 6.45 -15.38 -0.39
CA GLY A 463 7.89 -15.72 -0.50
C GLY A 463 8.19 -17.01 -1.26
N LYS A 464 7.20 -17.67 -1.88
CA LYS A 464 7.32 -19.05 -2.40
C LYS A 464 6.97 -19.24 -3.88
N GLY A 465 6.55 -18.18 -4.57
CA GLY A 465 6.21 -18.23 -5.99
C GLY A 465 5.05 -19.15 -6.34
N SER A 466 4.00 -19.14 -5.53
CA SER A 466 2.78 -19.92 -5.75
C SER A 466 1.54 -19.16 -5.28
N TRP A 467 0.36 -19.67 -5.66
CA TRP A 467 -0.91 -19.19 -5.16
C TRP A 467 -1.05 -19.52 -3.67
N ASP A 468 -1.35 -18.53 -2.83
CA ASP A 468 -1.56 -18.77 -1.40
C ASP A 468 -2.92 -19.40 -1.19
N GLN A 469 -2.95 -20.62 -0.65
CA GLN A 469 -4.18 -21.30 -0.26
C GLN A 469 -4.60 -20.91 1.17
N PRO A 470 -5.91 -20.92 1.50
CA PRO A 470 -6.38 -20.63 2.85
C PRO A 470 -5.79 -21.63 3.84
N ARG A 471 -5.04 -21.13 4.82
CA ARG A 471 -4.38 -21.94 5.84
C ARG A 471 -4.21 -21.17 7.15
N SER A 472 -3.95 -21.92 8.22
CA SER A 472 -3.65 -21.37 9.55
C SER A 472 -2.64 -20.23 9.47
N ALA A 473 -2.96 -19.11 10.13
CA ALA A 473 -2.14 -17.90 10.11
C ALA A 473 -0.74 -18.12 10.71
N ASN A 474 -0.59 -19.08 11.62
CA ASN A 474 0.67 -19.41 12.29
C ASN A 474 1.00 -20.91 12.27
N GLY A 475 0.24 -21.71 11.51
CA GLY A 475 0.43 -23.15 11.36
C GLY A 475 -0.25 -24.04 12.40
N TYR A 476 -0.81 -23.50 13.49
CA TYR A 476 -1.45 -24.30 14.53
C TYR A 476 -2.80 -23.73 15.02
N LEU A 477 -2.99 -22.41 15.00
CA LEU A 477 -4.27 -21.79 15.36
C LEU A 477 -5.31 -22.13 14.28
N PRO A 478 -6.48 -22.72 14.62
CA PRO A 478 -7.57 -22.92 13.68
C PRO A 478 -8.12 -21.57 13.16
N SER A 479 -7.57 -21.12 12.04
CA SER A 479 -7.73 -19.76 11.50
C SER A 479 -7.32 -19.71 10.02
N ILE A 480 -7.51 -18.55 9.40
CA ILE A 480 -6.95 -18.17 8.10
C ILE A 480 -6.01 -16.99 8.29
N GLY A 481 -4.86 -16.99 7.60
CA GLY A 481 -3.96 -15.83 7.54
C GLY A 481 -4.65 -14.59 6.95
N LYS A 482 -4.46 -13.43 7.58
CA LYS A 482 -5.15 -12.19 7.19
C LYS A 482 -4.53 -11.52 5.96
N TRP A 483 -3.21 -11.45 5.91
CA TRP A 483 -2.48 -10.70 4.89
C TRP A 483 -2.27 -11.59 3.68
N ILE A 484 -3.08 -11.53 2.63
CA ILE A 484 -2.90 -12.39 1.45
C ILE A 484 -3.27 -11.61 0.18
N ALA A 485 -2.28 -11.33 -0.68
CA ALA A 485 -2.53 -10.76 -2.01
C ALA A 485 -2.41 -11.81 -3.13
N ASN A 486 -1.73 -12.95 -2.90
CA ASN A 486 -1.62 -14.07 -3.84
C ASN A 486 -2.90 -14.92 -3.93
N SER A 487 -4.07 -14.29 -3.86
CA SER A 487 -5.39 -14.89 -3.97
C SER A 487 -5.86 -14.90 -5.45
N PRO A 488 -6.84 -15.75 -5.82
CA PRO A 488 -7.43 -15.70 -7.17
C PRO A 488 -8.11 -14.36 -7.49
N MET A 489 -8.58 -13.62 -6.48
CA MET A 489 -9.32 -12.35 -6.68
C MET A 489 -8.43 -11.11 -6.64
N THR A 490 -7.23 -11.20 -6.11
CA THR A 490 -6.24 -10.10 -6.14
C THR A 490 -5.18 -10.37 -7.21
N LEU A 491 -4.19 -11.23 -6.95
CA LEU A 491 -3.13 -11.57 -7.92
C LEU A 491 -3.69 -12.13 -9.24
N GLY A 492 -4.77 -12.91 -9.15
CA GLY A 492 -5.46 -13.45 -10.32
C GLY A 492 -6.14 -12.41 -11.21
N GLN A 493 -6.19 -11.15 -10.78
CA GLN A 493 -6.69 -10.06 -11.59
C GLN A 493 -5.56 -9.15 -12.13
N PHE A 494 -4.30 -9.48 -11.86
CA PHE A 494 -3.17 -8.66 -12.29
C PHE A 494 -2.96 -8.63 -13.81
N PRO A 495 -3.12 -9.72 -14.59
CA PRO A 495 -2.71 -9.67 -15.99
C PRO A 495 -3.35 -8.53 -16.79
N ALA A 496 -4.67 -8.36 -16.71
CA ALA A 496 -5.37 -7.26 -17.36
C ALA A 496 -5.02 -5.89 -16.72
N ALA A 497 -5.01 -5.81 -15.39
CA ALA A 497 -4.75 -4.57 -14.65
C ALA A 497 -3.33 -4.01 -14.88
N ALA A 498 -2.32 -4.89 -14.87
CA ALA A 498 -0.93 -4.55 -15.12
C ALA A 498 -0.74 -4.07 -16.56
N LEU A 499 -1.40 -4.68 -17.55
CA LEU A 499 -1.38 -4.18 -18.94
C LEU A 499 -1.98 -2.78 -19.04
N ILE A 500 -3.16 -2.57 -18.45
CA ILE A 500 -3.85 -1.27 -18.46
C ILE A 500 -2.93 -0.17 -17.96
N TYR A 501 -2.35 -0.36 -16.78
CA TYR A 501 -1.51 0.66 -16.17
C TYR A 501 -0.16 0.78 -16.90
N ARG A 502 0.59 -0.32 -17.03
CA ARG A 502 1.98 -0.26 -17.48
C ARG A 502 2.12 0.18 -18.94
N GLN A 503 1.17 -0.22 -19.80
CA GLN A 503 1.17 0.16 -21.22
C GLN A 503 0.47 1.50 -21.49
N GLY A 504 -0.06 2.17 -20.45
CA GLY A 504 -0.74 3.47 -20.62
C GLY A 504 -1.98 3.36 -21.49
N TYR A 505 -2.88 2.41 -21.20
CA TYR A 505 -4.14 2.24 -21.95
C TYR A 505 -5.23 3.23 -21.54
N ILE A 506 -4.94 4.07 -20.55
CA ILE A 506 -5.77 5.16 -20.08
C ILE A 506 -4.90 6.42 -20.10
N ASP A 507 -5.40 7.47 -20.74
CA ASP A 507 -4.73 8.76 -20.76
C ASP A 507 -4.80 9.42 -19.36
N PRO A 508 -3.72 10.07 -18.89
CA PRO A 508 -3.75 10.79 -17.62
C PRO A 508 -4.82 11.88 -17.61
N ALA A 509 -5.47 12.07 -16.45
CA ALA A 509 -6.40 13.17 -16.25
C ALA A 509 -5.63 14.46 -15.90
N PRO A 510 -6.14 15.65 -16.30
CA PRO A 510 -5.65 16.90 -15.74
C PRO A 510 -5.92 16.96 -14.23
N ALA A 511 -5.17 17.79 -13.51
CA ALA A 511 -5.36 17.97 -12.07
C ALA A 511 -6.80 18.40 -11.76
N ALA A 512 -7.41 17.78 -10.75
CA ALA A 512 -8.70 18.17 -10.20
C ALA A 512 -8.57 19.35 -9.25
N VAL A 513 -7.46 19.38 -8.50
CA VAL A 513 -7.12 20.43 -7.54
C VAL A 513 -5.60 20.66 -7.59
N VAL A 514 -5.18 21.92 -7.60
CA VAL A 514 -3.81 22.36 -7.33
C VAL A 514 -3.87 23.34 -6.18
N GLU A 515 -3.43 22.89 -5.00
CA GLU A 515 -3.41 23.70 -3.77
C GLU A 515 -2.00 24.29 -3.55
N HIS A 516 -1.93 25.53 -3.10
CA HIS A 516 -0.67 26.17 -2.69
C HIS A 516 -0.75 26.50 -1.20
N ARG A 517 0.26 26.07 -0.43
CA ARG A 517 0.29 26.30 1.01
C ARG A 517 1.58 26.97 1.45
N THR A 518 1.44 28.04 2.21
CA THR A 518 2.55 28.69 2.90
C THR A 518 2.99 27.84 4.09
N LEU A 519 4.27 27.97 4.48
CA LEU A 519 4.77 27.25 5.66
C LEU A 519 4.03 27.66 6.94
N ASP A 520 3.63 28.93 7.06
CA ASP A 520 2.86 29.40 8.23
C ASP A 520 1.50 28.71 8.37
N GLU A 521 0.84 28.38 7.26
CA GLU A 521 -0.41 27.61 7.28
C GLU A 521 -0.19 26.17 7.76
N LEU A 522 0.93 25.55 7.39
CA LEU A 522 1.34 24.24 7.92
C LEU A 522 1.60 24.32 9.43
N TRP A 523 2.32 25.34 9.89
CA TRP A 523 2.64 25.50 11.32
C TRP A 523 1.41 25.77 12.16
N ARG A 524 0.50 26.62 11.68
CA ARG A 524 -0.79 26.87 12.33
C ARG A 524 -1.76 25.70 12.21
N ARG A 525 -1.42 24.66 11.43
CA ARG A 525 -2.28 23.48 11.20
C ARG A 525 -3.65 23.90 10.64
N ASP A 526 -3.60 24.87 9.72
CA ASP A 526 -4.78 25.36 9.03
C ASP A 526 -5.35 24.20 8.19
N ILE A 527 -6.68 24.12 8.10
CA ILE A 527 -7.35 23.07 7.33
C ILE A 527 -7.06 23.29 5.84
N PRO A 528 -6.57 22.28 5.10
CA PRO A 528 -6.34 22.41 3.67
C PRO A 528 -7.65 22.56 2.90
N LEU A 529 -7.55 23.02 1.66
CA LEU A 529 -8.64 23.08 0.70
C LEU A 529 -9.35 21.72 0.55
N ILE A 530 -8.55 20.65 0.55
CA ILE A 530 -8.97 19.25 0.55
C ILE A 530 -8.01 18.41 1.42
N ALA A 531 -8.57 17.63 2.33
CA ALA A 531 -7.81 16.70 3.17
C ALA A 531 -7.85 15.27 2.61
N GLU A 532 -6.85 14.46 2.94
CA GLU A 532 -6.91 13.01 2.76
C GLU A 532 -7.81 12.41 3.86
N GLU A 533 -8.58 11.35 3.56
CA GLU A 533 -9.32 10.65 4.61
C GLU A 533 -8.36 9.88 5.56
N GLY A 534 -8.85 9.56 6.76
CA GLY A 534 -8.11 9.28 7.99
C GLY A 534 -7.04 8.18 8.01
N GLY A 535 -6.79 7.46 6.91
CA GLY A 535 -5.81 6.37 6.83
C GLY A 535 -6.18 5.24 7.80
N PHE A 536 -6.71 4.13 7.28
CA PHE A 536 -7.14 3.03 8.14
C PHE A 536 -5.98 2.05 8.38
N ASP A 537 -5.74 1.69 9.65
CA ASP A 537 -4.88 0.57 10.01
C ASP A 537 -5.66 -0.60 10.64
N PRO A 538 -5.81 -1.74 9.96
CA PRO A 538 -6.50 -2.92 10.48
C PRO A 538 -5.79 -3.61 11.66
N ASN A 539 -4.54 -3.26 11.99
CA ASN A 539 -3.82 -3.84 13.13
C ASN A 539 -4.14 -3.14 14.45
N ARG A 540 -4.26 -1.81 14.42
CA ARG A 540 -4.37 -0.96 15.62
C ARG A 540 -5.74 -0.28 15.72
N ASP A 541 -6.47 -0.12 14.62
CA ASP A 541 -7.80 0.48 14.62
C ASP A 541 -8.90 -0.58 14.68
N GLY A 542 -9.85 -0.39 15.61
CA GLY A 542 -11.05 -1.23 15.71
C GLY A 542 -12.09 -0.96 14.62
N ALA A 543 -12.00 0.18 13.92
CA ALA A 543 -12.92 0.56 12.86
C ALA A 543 -12.33 1.56 11.87
N PRO A 544 -12.77 1.53 10.58
CA PRO A 544 -12.51 2.61 9.64
C PRO A 544 -12.90 3.97 10.23
N TYR A 545 -12.05 4.97 10.02
CA TYR A 545 -12.23 6.31 10.58
C TYR A 545 -13.56 6.92 10.11
N THR A 546 -14.23 7.66 10.98
CA THR A 546 -15.52 8.26 10.64
C THR A 546 -15.28 9.47 9.73
N ARG A 547 -15.97 9.56 8.58
CA ARG A 547 -15.77 10.64 7.59
C ARG A 547 -15.84 12.02 8.25
N GLY A 548 -14.74 12.75 8.17
CA GLY A 548 -14.66 14.18 8.41
C GLY A 548 -14.01 14.80 7.19
N GLY A 549 -14.79 15.09 6.15
CA GLY A 549 -14.30 15.85 5.00
C GLY A 549 -14.00 17.28 5.47
N ALA A 550 -12.80 17.50 5.98
CA ALA A 550 -12.29 18.83 6.26
C ALA A 550 -11.85 19.47 4.94
N GLY A 551 -12.16 20.76 4.79
CA GLY A 551 -11.90 21.52 3.56
C GLY A 551 -13.20 21.99 2.89
N THR A 552 -13.04 22.77 1.81
CA THR A 552 -14.18 23.34 1.06
C THR A 552 -14.43 22.62 -0.26
N VAL A 553 -13.51 21.75 -0.70
CA VAL A 553 -13.66 20.91 -1.91
C VAL A 553 -14.13 19.51 -1.53
N SER A 554 -15.00 18.93 -2.36
CA SER A 554 -15.50 17.57 -2.16
C SER A 554 -14.36 16.55 -2.22
N PRO A 555 -14.27 15.59 -1.26
CA PRO A 555 -13.33 14.47 -1.34
C PRO A 555 -13.49 13.61 -2.60
N LEU A 556 -14.66 13.64 -3.26
CA LEU A 556 -14.86 12.94 -4.55
C LEU A 556 -13.98 13.50 -5.68
N ALA A 557 -13.34 14.67 -5.50
CA ALA A 557 -12.38 15.23 -6.45
C ALA A 557 -11.21 14.28 -6.74
N TYR A 558 -10.76 13.49 -5.75
CA TYR A 558 -9.69 12.49 -5.93
C TYR A 558 -10.03 11.41 -6.98
N LEU A 559 -11.33 11.19 -7.26
CA LEU A 559 -11.77 10.25 -8.28
C LEU A 559 -11.85 10.87 -9.68
N THR A 560 -11.67 12.19 -9.80
CA THR A 560 -11.80 12.92 -11.06
C THR A 560 -10.46 13.17 -11.75
N GLY A 561 -9.36 13.24 -10.99
CA GLY A 561 -8.00 13.47 -11.47
C GLY A 561 -7.03 13.71 -10.30
N PRO A 562 -5.75 13.99 -10.56
CA PRO A 562 -4.76 14.23 -9.53
C PRO A 562 -5.12 15.41 -8.61
N VAL A 563 -4.84 15.29 -7.32
CA VAL A 563 -4.93 16.38 -6.34
C VAL A 563 -3.50 16.71 -5.91
N LYS A 564 -3.03 17.89 -6.30
CA LYS A 564 -1.65 18.33 -6.12
C LYS A 564 -1.55 19.40 -5.05
N VAL A 565 -0.40 19.47 -4.38
CA VAL A 565 -0.07 20.54 -3.43
C VAL A 565 1.35 21.04 -3.64
N THR A 566 1.54 22.35 -3.65
CA THR A 566 2.86 22.98 -3.61
C THR A 566 3.03 23.67 -2.26
N TYR A 567 4.03 23.22 -1.48
CA TYR A 567 4.39 23.84 -0.21
C TYR A 567 5.33 25.03 -0.41
N ASP A 568 5.39 25.91 0.60
CA ASP A 568 6.14 27.17 0.55
C ASP A 568 5.73 28.07 -0.63
N SER A 569 4.43 28.11 -0.91
CA SER A 569 3.87 28.94 -1.98
C SER A 569 2.65 29.70 -1.48
N ALA A 570 2.56 30.97 -1.89
CA ALA A 570 1.41 31.84 -1.69
C ALA A 570 0.66 32.11 -3.01
N ALA A 571 0.88 31.29 -4.03
CA ALA A 571 0.14 31.36 -5.28
C ALA A 571 -1.35 31.01 -5.05
N ALA A 572 -2.20 31.33 -6.02
CA ALA A 572 -3.62 31.02 -5.91
C ALA A 572 -3.88 29.53 -6.14
N ASP A 573 -4.83 28.98 -5.39
CA ASP A 573 -5.34 27.62 -5.63
C ASP A 573 -6.12 27.53 -6.95
N GLU A 574 -6.09 26.35 -7.55
CA GLU A 574 -6.89 26.02 -8.73
C GLU A 574 -7.75 24.80 -8.45
N VAL A 575 -9.04 24.88 -8.77
CA VAL A 575 -10.01 23.77 -8.67
C VAL A 575 -10.73 23.64 -10.00
N ALA A 576 -10.73 22.44 -10.57
CA ALA A 576 -11.46 22.17 -11.80
C ALA A 576 -12.98 22.38 -11.63
N ASP A 577 -13.72 22.58 -12.72
CA ASP A 577 -15.19 22.61 -12.71
C ASP A 577 -15.76 21.21 -12.45
N LEU A 578 -15.74 20.77 -11.18
CA LEU A 578 -16.11 19.41 -10.77
C LEU A 578 -17.60 19.10 -10.94
N ALA A 579 -18.45 20.10 -11.19
CA ALA A 579 -19.89 19.90 -11.36
C ALA A 579 -20.22 19.05 -12.61
N ARG A 580 -19.30 18.96 -13.58
CA ARG A 580 -19.48 18.09 -14.76
C ARG A 580 -19.12 16.63 -14.47
N GLN A 581 -18.31 16.39 -13.45
CA GLN A 581 -17.76 15.08 -13.10
C GLN A 581 -18.52 14.46 -11.93
N ILE A 582 -19.00 15.26 -10.98
CA ILE A 582 -19.67 14.80 -9.76
C ILE A 582 -21.17 15.08 -9.86
N ASP A 583 -21.95 14.04 -10.17
CA ASP A 583 -23.42 14.07 -10.14
C ASP A 583 -23.91 13.49 -8.81
N ALA A 584 -24.02 14.35 -7.79
CA ALA A 584 -24.47 13.95 -6.46
C ALA A 584 -25.91 13.40 -6.45
N SER A 585 -26.77 13.82 -7.40
CA SER A 585 -28.16 13.35 -7.51
C SER A 585 -28.24 11.89 -7.96
N LYS A 586 -27.27 11.46 -8.78
CA LYS A 586 -27.12 10.08 -9.26
C LYS A 586 -26.03 9.31 -8.56
N THR A 587 -25.44 9.88 -7.51
CA THR A 587 -24.31 9.30 -6.77
C THR A 587 -23.22 8.77 -7.71
N THR A 588 -22.86 9.57 -8.71
CA THR A 588 -21.94 9.17 -9.78
C THR A 588 -20.78 10.16 -9.89
N VAL A 589 -19.57 9.62 -10.04
CA VAL A 589 -18.36 10.38 -10.37
C VAL A 589 -17.79 9.85 -11.69
N THR A 590 -17.51 10.75 -12.62
CA THR A 590 -16.82 10.43 -13.88
C THR A 590 -15.47 11.12 -13.90
N SER A 591 -14.41 10.41 -14.27
CA SER A 591 -13.08 10.99 -14.36
C SER A 591 -13.02 12.10 -15.42
N GLN A 592 -12.13 13.07 -15.24
CA GLN A 592 -11.80 13.99 -16.32
C GLN A 592 -11.26 13.17 -17.50
N GLY A 593 -11.75 13.47 -18.72
CA GLY A 593 -11.49 12.64 -19.90
C GLY A 593 -12.47 11.47 -20.11
N GLY A 594 -13.26 11.09 -19.11
CA GLY A 594 -14.38 10.16 -19.25
C GLY A 594 -14.01 8.67 -19.25
N ALA A 595 -12.74 8.31 -19.02
CA ALA A 595 -12.29 6.92 -19.07
C ALA A 595 -12.93 6.03 -17.99
N LEU A 596 -13.14 6.56 -16.77
CA LEU A 596 -13.72 5.81 -15.65
C LEU A 596 -14.99 6.50 -15.18
N THR A 597 -16.07 5.75 -14.99
CA THR A 597 -17.25 6.22 -14.26
C THR A 597 -17.53 5.30 -13.08
N TRP A 598 -17.81 5.90 -11.93
CA TRP A 598 -18.04 5.23 -10.66
C TRP A 598 -19.38 5.69 -10.07
N ASN A 599 -20.37 4.81 -10.09
CA ASN A 599 -21.63 5.01 -9.41
C ASN A 599 -21.57 4.37 -8.01
N TYR A 600 -21.45 5.20 -6.97
CA TYR A 600 -21.31 4.74 -5.60
C TYR A 600 -22.64 4.44 -4.89
N GLY A 601 -23.78 4.85 -5.47
CA GLY A 601 -25.10 4.39 -4.98
C GLY A 601 -25.39 2.94 -5.35
N ASP A 602 -25.07 2.56 -6.58
CA ASP A 602 -25.19 1.19 -7.06
C ASP A 602 -23.99 0.34 -6.68
N GLY A 603 -22.83 0.96 -6.41
CA GLY A 603 -21.58 0.29 -6.14
C GLY A 603 -21.04 -0.41 -7.39
N ILE A 604 -20.96 0.34 -8.50
CA ILE A 604 -20.52 -0.15 -9.80
C ILE A 604 -19.59 0.88 -10.42
N ALA A 605 -18.47 0.42 -10.97
CA ALA A 605 -17.60 1.23 -11.81
C ALA A 605 -17.43 0.60 -13.19
N TRP A 606 -17.22 1.43 -14.22
CA TRP A 606 -16.92 0.97 -15.58
C TRP A 606 -15.84 1.81 -16.24
N LEU A 607 -14.98 1.10 -16.97
CA LEU A 607 -13.85 1.61 -17.73
C LEU A 607 -14.22 1.58 -19.20
N ASP A 608 -14.05 2.69 -19.90
CA ASP A 608 -14.29 2.79 -21.33
C ASP A 608 -13.17 3.54 -22.06
N THR A 609 -12.14 2.80 -22.50
CA THR A 609 -11.07 3.33 -23.37
C THR A 609 -10.91 2.49 -24.63
N PRO A 610 -10.24 3.01 -25.68
CA PRO A 610 -10.08 2.25 -26.92
C PRO A 610 -9.36 0.91 -26.74
N LYS A 611 -8.46 0.77 -25.76
CA LYS A 611 -7.61 -0.43 -25.57
C LYS A 611 -8.04 -1.31 -24.39
N ALA A 612 -8.90 -0.80 -23.51
CA ALA A 612 -9.38 -1.51 -22.34
C ALA A 612 -10.80 -1.07 -21.96
N GLN A 613 -11.69 -2.04 -21.79
CA GLN A 613 -13.09 -1.83 -21.42
C GLN A 613 -13.50 -2.84 -20.37
N GLY A 614 -14.36 -2.47 -19.43
CA GLY A 614 -14.80 -3.40 -18.40
C GLY A 614 -15.68 -2.80 -17.33
N VAL A 615 -16.15 -3.66 -16.44
CA VAL A 615 -17.05 -3.30 -15.34
C VAL A 615 -16.66 -4.05 -14.08
N THR A 616 -16.86 -3.41 -12.92
CA THR A 616 -16.69 -4.03 -11.59
C THR A 616 -17.80 -3.60 -10.64
N GLY A 617 -18.15 -4.47 -9.68
CA GLY A 617 -19.07 -4.15 -8.59
C GLY A 617 -20.33 -4.98 -8.57
N PHE A 618 -21.44 -4.40 -8.10
CA PHE A 618 -22.72 -5.11 -7.92
C PHE A 618 -23.51 -5.26 -9.23
N LEU A 619 -22.94 -5.96 -10.20
CA LEU A 619 -23.33 -5.91 -11.61
C LEU A 619 -24.78 -6.33 -11.90
N LYS A 620 -25.34 -7.28 -11.15
CA LYS A 620 -26.74 -7.74 -11.33
C LYS A 620 -27.77 -6.62 -11.16
N LYS A 621 -27.46 -5.54 -10.44
CA LYS A 621 -28.37 -4.38 -10.31
C LYS A 621 -28.70 -3.76 -11.66
N ARG A 622 -27.76 -3.79 -12.61
CA ARG A 622 -27.93 -3.24 -13.97
C ARG A 622 -28.04 -4.33 -15.03
N GLY A 623 -27.32 -5.45 -14.89
CA GLY A 623 -27.39 -6.64 -15.75
C GLY A 623 -26.77 -6.47 -17.15
N HIS A 624 -26.85 -5.29 -17.75
CA HIS A 624 -26.32 -5.00 -19.08
C HIS A 624 -25.55 -3.68 -19.13
N PHE A 625 -24.40 -3.71 -19.80
CA PHE A 625 -23.51 -2.57 -19.99
C PHE A 625 -23.15 -2.44 -21.46
N ASN A 626 -23.30 -1.25 -22.02
CA ASN A 626 -22.89 -0.92 -23.37
C ASN A 626 -21.73 0.08 -23.27
N LEU A 627 -20.52 -0.40 -23.53
CA LEU A 627 -19.30 0.40 -23.64
C LEU A 627 -19.02 0.67 -25.13
N SER A 628 -17.98 1.44 -25.44
CA SER A 628 -17.76 1.89 -26.82
C SER A 628 -17.50 0.76 -27.83
N ASP A 629 -16.86 -0.34 -27.43
CA ASP A 629 -16.52 -1.48 -28.30
C ASP A 629 -16.94 -2.85 -27.74
N VAL A 630 -17.44 -2.88 -26.49
CA VAL A 630 -17.83 -4.10 -25.77
C VAL A 630 -19.20 -3.92 -25.13
N GLU A 631 -20.12 -4.82 -25.43
CA GLU A 631 -21.35 -5.01 -24.65
C GLU A 631 -21.15 -6.17 -23.67
N ILE A 632 -21.60 -6.00 -22.42
CA ILE A 632 -21.43 -6.97 -21.34
C ILE A 632 -22.81 -7.29 -20.76
N ALA A 633 -23.17 -8.57 -20.75
CA ALA A 633 -24.27 -9.13 -19.99
C ALA A 633 -23.70 -9.79 -18.73
N ALA A 634 -24.20 -9.41 -17.55
CA ALA A 634 -23.69 -9.85 -16.25
C ALA A 634 -24.82 -10.39 -15.36
N GLY A 635 -24.76 -11.67 -15.03
CA GLY A 635 -25.66 -12.33 -14.07
C GLY A 635 -25.16 -12.31 -12.62
N ASN A 636 -23.85 -12.12 -12.43
CA ASN A 636 -23.22 -12.11 -11.11
C ASN A 636 -23.76 -10.98 -10.23
N ARG A 637 -24.11 -11.29 -8.97
CA ARG A 637 -24.44 -10.27 -7.97
C ARG A 637 -23.28 -9.29 -7.81
N TYR A 638 -22.06 -9.80 -7.69
CA TYR A 638 -20.83 -9.04 -7.63
C TYR A 638 -19.77 -9.69 -8.53
N GLY A 639 -19.00 -8.88 -9.25
CA GLY A 639 -17.86 -9.36 -10.03
C GLY A 639 -17.19 -8.25 -10.82
N THR A 640 -16.11 -8.62 -11.48
CA THR A 640 -15.25 -7.80 -12.32
C THR A 640 -15.03 -8.51 -13.65
N ILE A 641 -15.17 -7.79 -14.75
CA ILE A 641 -14.76 -8.27 -16.08
C ILE A 641 -13.99 -7.16 -16.78
N LEU A 642 -12.80 -7.51 -17.27
CA LEU A 642 -11.92 -6.65 -18.07
C LEU A 642 -11.70 -7.28 -19.43
N VAL A 643 -11.81 -6.47 -20.49
CA VAL A 643 -11.52 -6.82 -21.88
C VAL A 643 -10.40 -5.90 -22.35
N VAL A 644 -9.21 -6.47 -22.57
CA VAL A 644 -7.96 -5.72 -22.72
C VAL A 644 -7.17 -6.20 -23.93
N SER A 645 -6.64 -5.25 -24.70
CA SER A 645 -5.76 -5.53 -25.83
C SER A 645 -4.40 -6.09 -25.39
N LEU A 646 -3.97 -7.22 -25.97
CA LEU A 646 -2.64 -7.80 -25.75
C LEU A 646 -1.61 -7.35 -26.79
N ASP A 647 -2.04 -6.70 -27.88
CA ASP A 647 -1.16 -6.23 -28.97
C ASP A 647 -1.06 -4.69 -29.03
N GLY A 648 -1.59 -4.00 -28.03
CA GLY A 648 -1.56 -2.54 -27.91
C GLY A 648 -2.46 -1.79 -28.88
N GLN A 649 -3.21 -2.50 -29.75
CA GLN A 649 -4.17 -1.90 -30.67
C GLN A 649 -5.52 -1.64 -30.00
N PRO A 650 -6.33 -0.68 -30.49
CA PRO A 650 -7.72 -0.54 -30.07
C PRO A 650 -8.49 -1.87 -30.17
N LEU A 651 -9.40 -2.15 -29.24
CA LEU A 651 -10.16 -3.41 -29.16
C LEU A 651 -10.89 -3.76 -30.45
N ARG A 652 -11.40 -2.75 -31.18
CA ARG A 652 -12.05 -2.90 -32.49
C ARG A 652 -11.15 -3.48 -33.58
N ASP A 653 -9.83 -3.31 -33.45
CA ASP A 653 -8.81 -3.70 -34.44
C ASP A 653 -7.83 -4.75 -33.91
N SER A 654 -7.81 -4.99 -32.59
CA SER A 654 -6.88 -5.92 -31.95
C SER A 654 -7.04 -7.35 -32.46
N ARG A 655 -5.90 -8.01 -32.65
CA ARG A 655 -5.83 -9.42 -33.06
C ARG A 655 -5.67 -10.37 -31.88
N LYS A 656 -5.43 -9.84 -30.68
CA LYS A 656 -5.24 -10.63 -29.48
C LYS A 656 -5.82 -9.88 -28.30
N VAL A 657 -6.96 -10.36 -27.79
CA VAL A 657 -7.69 -9.73 -26.69
C VAL A 657 -7.76 -10.68 -25.50
N LEU A 658 -7.41 -10.17 -24.31
CA LEU A 658 -7.62 -10.85 -23.04
C LEU A 658 -8.99 -10.47 -22.48
N VAL A 659 -9.79 -11.47 -22.15
CA VAL A 659 -10.97 -11.34 -21.30
C VAL A 659 -10.61 -11.95 -19.95
N GLN A 660 -10.66 -11.15 -18.89
CA GLN A 660 -10.35 -11.55 -17.54
C GLN A 660 -11.57 -11.35 -16.64
N VAL A 661 -11.86 -12.33 -15.80
CA VAL A 661 -12.99 -12.31 -14.86
C VAL A 661 -12.51 -12.54 -13.43
N GLY A 662 -13.05 -11.74 -12.51
CA GLY A 662 -12.98 -11.94 -11.07
C GLY A 662 -14.38 -11.90 -10.46
N THR A 663 -14.65 -12.73 -9.46
CA THR A 663 -15.93 -12.77 -8.75
C THR A 663 -15.68 -12.61 -7.25
N GLN A 664 -16.19 -13.54 -6.43
CA GLN A 664 -15.90 -13.64 -5.00
C GLN A 664 -15.10 -14.90 -4.74
N ALA A 665 -14.18 -14.86 -3.78
CA ALA A 665 -13.50 -16.04 -3.28
C ALA A 665 -13.72 -16.20 -1.77
N ARG A 666 -13.90 -17.45 -1.35
CA ARG A 666 -14.02 -17.84 0.05
C ARG A 666 -13.28 -19.16 0.31
N PRO A 667 -12.73 -19.39 1.50
CA PRO A 667 -12.22 -20.71 1.86
C PRO A 667 -13.32 -21.77 1.73
N THR A 668 -12.96 -22.99 1.36
CA THR A 668 -13.91 -24.11 1.33
C THR A 668 -14.51 -24.31 2.72
N GLY A 669 -15.84 -24.36 2.80
CA GLY A 669 -16.58 -24.48 4.06
C GLY A 669 -16.74 -23.18 4.86
N TRP A 670 -16.29 -22.03 4.33
CA TRP A 670 -16.55 -20.73 4.95
C TRP A 670 -18.05 -20.52 5.19
N ALA A 671 -18.39 -20.09 6.39
CA ALA A 671 -19.75 -19.72 6.75
C ALA A 671 -19.75 -18.58 7.77
N ASP A 672 -20.73 -17.71 7.64
CA ASP A 672 -20.98 -16.60 8.54
C ASP A 672 -22.47 -16.25 8.58
N THR A 673 -22.88 -15.55 9.64
CA THR A 673 -24.27 -15.13 9.89
C THR A 673 -24.32 -13.64 10.15
N ASP A 674 -25.48 -13.02 9.96
CA ASP A 674 -25.68 -11.63 10.38
C ASP A 674 -25.47 -11.49 11.88
N ALA A 675 -24.80 -10.42 12.27
CA ALA A 675 -24.50 -10.11 13.65
C ALA A 675 -24.69 -8.61 13.93
N THR A 676 -25.13 -8.29 15.13
CA THR A 676 -25.19 -6.92 15.64
C THR A 676 -24.53 -6.89 17.00
N TRP A 677 -23.67 -5.89 17.22
CA TRP A 677 -22.93 -5.74 18.47
C TRP A 677 -22.69 -4.26 18.78
N THR A 678 -22.23 -3.98 20.00
CA THR A 678 -21.80 -2.65 20.43
C THR A 678 -20.28 -2.61 20.39
N ASP A 679 -19.69 -1.63 19.70
CA ASP A 679 -18.25 -1.43 19.65
C ASP A 679 -17.69 -0.81 20.94
N ALA A 680 -16.37 -0.62 21.00
CA ALA A 680 -15.68 -0.03 22.16
C ALA A 680 -16.09 1.43 22.44
N ASP A 681 -16.59 2.15 21.43
CA ASP A 681 -17.09 3.52 21.55
C ASP A 681 -18.58 3.59 21.91
N GLY A 682 -19.22 2.44 22.15
CA GLY A 682 -20.64 2.35 22.48
C GLY A 682 -21.59 2.46 21.28
N LYS A 683 -21.08 2.42 20.04
CA LYS A 683 -21.89 2.48 18.82
C LYS A 683 -22.37 1.09 18.42
N THR A 684 -23.63 1.00 17.98
CA THR A 684 -24.17 -0.23 17.41
C THR A 684 -23.61 -0.44 16.00
N VAL A 685 -23.10 -1.65 15.74
CA VAL A 685 -22.56 -2.09 14.46
C VAL A 685 -23.37 -3.27 13.97
N THR A 686 -23.73 -3.26 12.69
CA THR A 686 -24.32 -4.39 12.00
C THR A 686 -23.32 -4.92 10.99
N GLY A 687 -23.08 -6.23 11.03
CA GLY A 687 -22.13 -6.91 10.17
C GLY A 687 -22.38 -8.41 10.18
N ARG A 688 -21.29 -9.17 10.17
CA ARG A 688 -21.27 -10.62 10.07
C ARG A 688 -20.47 -11.21 11.23
N GLN A 689 -20.83 -12.41 11.66
CA GLN A 689 -20.03 -13.23 12.57
C GLN A 689 -19.65 -14.52 11.88
N ILE A 690 -18.36 -14.84 11.85
CA ILE A 690 -17.83 -16.05 11.24
C ILE A 690 -18.24 -17.25 12.07
N THR A 691 -19.02 -18.17 11.49
CA THR A 691 -19.43 -19.43 12.13
C THR A 691 -18.52 -20.58 11.71
N ASN A 692 -17.88 -20.48 10.54
CA ASN A 692 -16.82 -21.36 10.09
C ASN A 692 -15.82 -20.59 9.21
N HIS A 693 -14.54 -20.60 9.56
CA HIS A 693 -13.49 -19.94 8.77
C HIS A 693 -13.05 -20.76 7.54
N GLY A 694 -13.46 -22.03 7.44
CA GLY A 694 -13.14 -22.90 6.30
C GLY A 694 -11.64 -23.21 6.16
N GLY A 695 -11.24 -23.68 4.98
CA GLY A 695 -9.86 -24.02 4.66
C GLY A 695 -9.60 -24.12 3.16
N ALA A 696 -8.44 -24.64 2.78
CA ALA A 696 -8.10 -24.88 1.39
C ALA A 696 -9.01 -25.95 0.72
N PRO A 697 -9.22 -25.86 -0.61
CA PRO A 697 -8.80 -24.77 -1.49
C PRO A 697 -9.71 -23.53 -1.37
N TRP A 698 -9.35 -22.43 -2.03
CA TRP A 698 -10.32 -21.37 -2.31
C TRP A 698 -11.48 -21.91 -3.17
N LEU A 699 -12.71 -21.50 -2.87
CA LEU A 699 -13.87 -21.58 -3.76
C LEU A 699 -14.11 -20.21 -4.40
N VAL A 700 -14.30 -20.19 -5.71
CA VAL A 700 -14.57 -18.99 -6.50
C VAL A 700 -15.99 -19.06 -7.03
N ALA A 701 -16.75 -17.97 -6.91
CA ALA A 701 -18.12 -17.90 -7.40
C ALA A 701 -18.14 -18.04 -8.94
N GLU A 702 -19.09 -18.78 -9.47
CA GLU A 702 -19.23 -19.02 -10.91
C GLU A 702 -19.34 -17.72 -11.71
N SER A 703 -18.63 -17.66 -12.83
CA SER A 703 -18.71 -16.58 -13.81
C SER A 703 -20.02 -16.67 -14.59
N GLN A 704 -20.80 -15.58 -14.60
CA GLN A 704 -22.08 -15.48 -15.28
C GLN A 704 -22.04 -14.29 -16.24
N PHE A 705 -21.15 -14.37 -17.23
CA PHE A 705 -20.90 -13.28 -18.18
C PHE A 705 -21.14 -13.70 -19.63
N GLY A 706 -21.68 -12.78 -20.41
CA GLY A 706 -21.62 -12.81 -21.87
C GLY A 706 -21.06 -11.50 -22.38
N ILE A 707 -20.25 -11.56 -23.44
CA ILE A 707 -19.67 -10.37 -24.07
C ILE A 707 -19.94 -10.35 -25.56
N ARG A 708 -20.12 -9.15 -26.09
CA ARG A 708 -20.09 -8.89 -27.54
C ARG A 708 -19.04 -7.84 -27.83
N LEU A 709 -18.05 -8.17 -28.65
CA LEU A 709 -17.04 -7.23 -29.11
C LEU A 709 -17.37 -6.77 -30.52
N SER A 710 -17.29 -5.46 -30.78
CA SER A 710 -17.50 -4.87 -32.11
C SER A 710 -16.58 -5.46 -33.20
N ASN A 711 -15.42 -5.97 -32.79
CA ASN A 711 -14.41 -6.62 -33.63
C ASN A 711 -14.89 -7.99 -34.17
N ARG A 712 -15.31 -8.01 -35.43
CA ARG A 712 -15.73 -9.23 -36.16
C ARG A 712 -14.56 -10.12 -36.60
N GLY A 713 -13.33 -9.62 -36.48
CA GLY A 713 -12.12 -10.33 -36.84
C GLY A 713 -11.84 -11.50 -35.91
N LEU A 714 -12.32 -11.44 -34.66
CA LEU A 714 -12.10 -12.46 -33.62
C LEU A 714 -13.06 -13.64 -33.81
N LYS A 715 -12.53 -14.83 -34.04
CA LYS A 715 -13.32 -16.04 -34.33
C LYS A 715 -13.01 -17.23 -33.41
N ARG A 716 -11.92 -17.16 -32.65
CA ARG A 716 -11.51 -18.20 -31.72
C ARG A 716 -11.46 -17.64 -30.32
N ALA A 717 -12.13 -18.30 -29.39
CA ALA A 717 -11.98 -18.07 -27.95
C ALA A 717 -11.28 -19.28 -27.32
N THR A 718 -10.13 -19.05 -26.69
CA THR A 718 -9.38 -20.08 -25.95
C THR A 718 -9.50 -19.80 -24.45
N LEU A 719 -10.09 -20.74 -23.71
CA LEU A 719 -10.15 -20.71 -22.25
C LEU A 719 -8.76 -21.04 -21.68
N LEU A 720 -8.32 -20.31 -20.67
CA LEU A 720 -7.07 -20.57 -19.97
C LEU A 720 -7.30 -20.93 -18.50
N ASP A 721 -6.36 -21.69 -17.92
CA ASP A 721 -6.23 -21.85 -16.47
C ASP A 721 -5.56 -20.65 -15.80
N ALA A 722 -5.42 -20.70 -14.47
CA ALA A 722 -4.81 -19.62 -13.68
C ALA A 722 -3.32 -19.36 -14.01
N ASN A 723 -2.63 -20.31 -14.67
CA ASN A 723 -1.24 -20.20 -15.10
C ASN A 723 -1.13 -19.82 -16.60
N GLY A 724 -2.25 -19.46 -17.23
CA GLY A 724 -2.31 -19.00 -18.61
C GLY A 724 -2.21 -20.11 -19.66
N MET A 725 -2.35 -21.38 -19.25
CA MET A 725 -2.32 -22.53 -20.16
C MET A 725 -3.69 -22.75 -20.80
N ALA A 726 -3.72 -23.12 -22.09
CA ALA A 726 -4.97 -23.41 -22.78
C ALA A 726 -5.62 -24.68 -22.22
N THR A 727 -6.89 -24.58 -21.81
CA THR A 727 -7.68 -25.70 -21.28
C THR A 727 -8.80 -26.15 -22.23
N GLY A 728 -9.18 -25.31 -23.19
CA GLY A 728 -10.20 -25.62 -24.19
C GLY A 728 -10.54 -24.44 -25.07
N THR A 729 -11.50 -24.65 -25.98
CA THR A 729 -12.07 -23.60 -26.83
C THR A 729 -13.52 -23.33 -26.45
N VAL A 730 -13.94 -22.08 -26.61
CA VAL A 730 -15.33 -21.64 -26.40
C VAL A 730 -15.89 -21.18 -27.74
N ASP A 731 -17.17 -21.46 -27.99
CA ASP A 731 -17.82 -21.07 -29.23
C ASP A 731 -17.93 -19.55 -29.36
N VAL A 732 -17.53 -19.03 -30.52
CA VAL A 732 -17.68 -17.63 -30.89
C VAL A 732 -18.76 -17.52 -31.96
N THR A 733 -19.87 -16.87 -31.63
CA THR A 733 -20.91 -16.59 -32.61
C THR A 733 -20.60 -15.27 -33.29
N THR A 734 -20.23 -15.31 -34.58
CA THR A 734 -20.06 -14.09 -35.37
C THR A 734 -21.44 -13.55 -35.76
N ALA A 735 -21.79 -12.36 -35.29
CA ALA A 735 -23.02 -11.65 -35.63
C ALA A 735 -22.73 -10.39 -36.44
N ALA A 736 -23.78 -9.79 -37.00
CA ALA A 736 -23.67 -8.54 -37.75
C ALA A 736 -23.09 -7.39 -36.91
N ASN A 737 -23.18 -7.44 -35.58
CA ASN A 737 -22.68 -6.41 -34.68
C ASN A 737 -21.43 -6.81 -33.89
N GLY A 738 -20.80 -7.95 -34.19
CA GLY A 738 -19.57 -8.34 -33.49
C GLY A 738 -19.42 -9.83 -33.19
N ALA A 739 -18.32 -10.17 -32.51
CA ALA A 739 -18.07 -11.50 -31.94
C ALA A 739 -18.81 -11.63 -30.59
N LEU A 740 -19.76 -12.57 -30.50
CA LEU A 740 -20.51 -12.88 -29.29
C LEU A 740 -19.95 -14.14 -28.63
N VAL A 741 -19.66 -14.04 -27.32
CA VAL A 741 -19.15 -15.15 -26.52
C VAL A 741 -19.88 -15.22 -25.18
N THR A 742 -20.42 -16.40 -24.86
CA THR A 742 -20.90 -16.70 -23.51
C THR A 742 -19.78 -17.39 -22.75
N LEU A 743 -19.39 -16.84 -21.60
CA LEU A 743 -18.25 -17.35 -20.85
C LEU A 743 -18.65 -18.62 -20.07
N PRO A 744 -17.84 -19.69 -20.10
CA PRO A 744 -17.97 -20.81 -19.17
C PRO A 744 -17.97 -20.35 -17.71
N VAL A 745 -18.68 -21.09 -16.85
CA VAL A 745 -18.84 -20.72 -15.43
C VAL A 745 -17.55 -20.72 -14.61
N THR A 746 -16.50 -21.36 -15.11
CA THR A 746 -15.17 -21.40 -14.49
C THR A 746 -14.18 -20.41 -15.13
N THR A 747 -14.65 -19.50 -15.99
CA THR A 747 -13.77 -18.58 -16.70
C THR A 747 -13.09 -17.63 -15.73
N MET A 748 -11.75 -17.66 -15.73
CA MET A 748 -10.88 -16.65 -15.13
C MET A 748 -10.16 -15.84 -16.21
N TYR A 749 -9.58 -16.52 -17.21
CA TYR A 749 -9.00 -15.88 -18.38
C TYR A 749 -9.46 -16.56 -19.67
N MET A 750 -9.63 -15.76 -20.71
CA MET A 750 -9.93 -16.22 -22.06
C MET A 750 -9.22 -15.31 -23.07
N ILE A 751 -8.65 -15.90 -24.11
CA ILE A 751 -8.01 -15.18 -25.21
C ILE A 751 -8.89 -15.25 -26.45
N LEU A 752 -9.19 -14.10 -27.04
CA LEU A 752 -9.86 -13.98 -28.32
C LEU A 752 -8.85 -13.67 -29.42
N GLU A 753 -8.91 -14.43 -30.51
CA GLU A 753 -8.01 -14.35 -31.68
C GLU A 753 -8.80 -14.56 -32.99
N PRO A 754 -8.25 -14.16 -34.15
CA PRO A 754 -8.87 -14.36 -35.46
C PRO A 754 -9.15 -15.80 -35.91
#